data_AF-A0A2A4JH89-F1
#
_entry.id   AF-A0A2A4JH89-F1
#
_cell.length_a   1.000
_cell.length_b   1.000
_cell.length_c   1.000
_cell.angle_alpha   90.00
_cell.angle_beta   90.00
_cell.angle_gamma   90.00
#
_symmetry.space_group_name_H-M   'P 1'
#
loop_
_entity.id
_entity.type
_entity.pdbx_description
1 polymer ?
#
loop_
_entity_poly.entity_id
_entity_poly.type
_entity_poly.pdbx_seq_one_letter_code
_entity_poly.pdbx_strand_id
1 'polypeptide(L)'
;DDALLRNLLLVLKKAGLTNFIVWCEAACAVRVLDAAQRVGLLAERHSYIVLSLDLHTQPLHDYSHGGANVTGFRLFDPEAPEVVEVMDQWRKMYAERLGGAADEEGGDNSLEAEEAAAIAAAPPTALLLAHLGTELVAEAWRRLQLPPAAAADCAAGAGAFHADTLLNYLRSARAVSYGNCLLQSDPYVMMKESTDRLSGNDRYEGFCIELIDQLARLLQFNYTFVQNEDGDYGPTKDNVTGKWTGMLGSLMEDKNIDFAVTDLTITAERERAVDFTTPFMNLGISILFRTPKQPEPKIFAFLLPFSNGVWLCLGFAYLGTSLLLYVVGRLCHEEWQNPYPCIEEPPALENQFTLANALWFNLGAVLLQGSEIAPVAYSTRAVASVWWLFALVITSSYTANLATLLAKKSSDQVITNVQELADNQLGIDYGAKHGGSTYTFFQHSQSELYQRMFQHMRTRKMPASNPEGIAKVESGKYAFLMESTSIDYLTERNCGVTKVGSLLDSKGYGIAMKKNSPYRQAMNLGLLNLQEAGTLREMQHTWWKEKHGGGACKVDEEHESEELNMSNFLGLWLVLVVGSALGIVLSCCDLAWAAARRARASGRRFHVHFWEELRFVFRFEQSVKPLQGPLSGTPSSSARSEAAEAEAETEAETEAEAEAGAEAEEPAEPRGRSGSGARRRRSSMHAASLRLARHTNRDSATPARR
;
A
#
# COMPACT_ATOMS: atom_id res chain seq x y z
N ASP A 1 -68.22 10.83 3.16
CA ASP A 1 -69.04 11.49 4.19
C ASP A 1 -68.54 12.92 4.34
N ASP A 2 -69.37 13.88 3.94
CA ASP A 2 -69.01 15.30 3.87
C ASP A 2 -68.98 15.97 5.25
N ALA A 3 -69.70 15.41 6.25
CA ALA A 3 -69.59 15.87 7.63
C ALA A 3 -68.19 15.59 8.20
N LEU A 4 -67.66 14.40 7.93
CA LEU A 4 -66.31 13.99 8.34
C LEU A 4 -65.23 14.80 7.61
N LEU A 5 -65.37 15.01 6.29
CA LEU A 5 -64.48 15.85 5.49
C LEU A 5 -64.44 17.31 5.98
N ARG A 6 -65.61 17.91 6.25
CA ARG A 6 -65.73 19.26 6.84
C ARG A 6 -65.06 19.36 8.20
N ASN A 7 -65.23 18.35 9.06
CA ASN A 7 -64.60 18.31 10.37
C ASN A 7 -63.07 18.19 10.27
N LEU A 8 -62.55 17.38 9.34
CA LEU A 8 -61.11 17.30 9.04
C LEU A 8 -60.56 18.66 8.59
N LEU A 9 -61.21 19.32 7.64
CA LEU A 9 -60.80 20.66 7.15
C LEU A 9 -60.84 21.73 8.27
N LEU A 10 -61.79 21.64 9.20
CA LEU A 10 -61.82 22.51 10.40
C LEU A 10 -60.64 22.25 11.35
N VAL A 11 -60.15 21.02 11.47
CA VAL A 11 -58.91 20.71 12.22
C VAL A 11 -57.68 21.24 11.48
N LEU A 12 -57.58 21.03 10.17
CA LEU A 12 -56.47 21.54 9.35
C LEU A 12 -56.41 23.08 9.36
N LYS A 13 -57.57 23.76 9.36
CA LYS A 13 -57.67 25.21 9.54
C LYS A 13 -57.20 25.69 10.92
N LYS A 14 -57.49 24.94 11.99
CA LYS A 14 -56.95 25.22 13.35
C LYS A 14 -55.45 24.99 13.45
N ALA A 15 -54.91 24.04 12.67
CA ALA A 15 -53.48 23.79 12.57
C ALA A 15 -52.71 24.84 11.74
N GLY A 16 -53.41 25.81 11.13
CA GLY A 16 -52.79 26.91 10.37
C GLY A 16 -52.19 26.50 9.01
N LEU A 17 -52.56 25.32 8.49
CA LEU A 17 -51.99 24.78 7.26
C LEU A 17 -52.45 25.57 6.02
N THR A 18 -51.51 25.81 5.11
CA THR A 18 -51.72 26.58 3.87
C THR A 18 -51.64 25.73 2.61
N ASN A 19 -50.77 24.71 2.60
CA ASN A 19 -50.49 23.88 1.42
C ASN A 19 -51.18 22.52 1.56
N PHE A 20 -51.92 22.10 0.53
CA PHE A 20 -52.71 20.88 0.51
C PHE A 20 -52.41 20.06 -0.76
N ILE A 21 -52.29 18.74 -0.61
CA ILE A 21 -52.21 17.80 -1.73
C ILE A 21 -53.48 16.95 -1.68
N VAL A 22 -54.20 16.88 -2.80
CA VAL A 22 -55.50 16.20 -2.92
C VAL A 22 -55.34 15.04 -3.91
N TRP A 23 -55.39 13.82 -3.39
CA TRP A 23 -55.32 12.59 -4.17
C TRP A 23 -56.64 11.83 -4.09
N CYS A 24 -57.48 12.01 -5.11
CA CYS A 24 -58.75 11.33 -5.31
C CYS A 24 -59.23 11.54 -6.76
N GLU A 25 -60.36 10.93 -7.13
CA GLU A 25 -61.03 11.14 -8.42
C GLU A 25 -61.54 12.58 -8.58
N ALA A 26 -61.76 13.03 -9.82
CA ALA A 26 -62.09 14.43 -10.13
C ALA A 26 -63.34 14.93 -9.39
N ALA A 27 -64.43 14.16 -9.39
CA ALA A 27 -65.65 14.49 -8.65
C ALA A 27 -65.46 14.53 -7.11
N CYS A 28 -64.49 13.77 -6.58
CA CYS A 28 -64.11 13.83 -5.18
C CYS A 28 -63.26 15.09 -4.88
N ALA A 29 -62.39 15.50 -5.81
CA ALA A 29 -61.63 16.75 -5.69
C ALA A 29 -62.55 17.98 -5.66
N VAL A 30 -63.62 18.01 -6.46
CA VAL A 30 -64.67 19.04 -6.40
C VAL A 30 -65.31 19.11 -5.01
N ARG A 31 -65.67 17.98 -4.40
CA ARG A 31 -66.21 17.93 -3.02
C ARG A 31 -65.21 18.44 -1.98
N VAL A 32 -63.91 18.21 -2.18
CA VAL A 32 -62.86 18.78 -1.31
C VAL A 32 -62.76 20.30 -1.48
N LEU A 33 -62.89 20.83 -2.70
CA LEU A 33 -62.90 22.27 -2.96
C LEU A 33 -64.15 22.95 -2.38
N ASP A 34 -65.34 22.39 -2.57
CA ASP A 34 -66.59 22.87 -1.94
C ASP A 34 -66.50 22.85 -0.40
N ALA A 35 -66.07 21.73 0.20
CA ALA A 35 -65.87 21.65 1.64
C ALA A 35 -64.81 22.66 2.14
N ALA A 36 -63.75 22.92 1.36
CA ALA A 36 -62.75 23.95 1.66
C ALA A 36 -63.31 25.38 1.53
N GLN A 37 -64.17 25.64 0.55
CA GLN A 37 -64.87 26.91 0.37
C GLN A 37 -65.78 27.19 1.58
N ARG A 38 -66.63 26.23 1.96
CA ARG A 38 -67.53 26.30 3.14
C ARG A 38 -66.78 26.44 4.47
N VAL A 39 -65.54 25.95 4.57
CA VAL A 39 -64.67 26.11 5.75
C VAL A 39 -63.81 27.37 5.68
N GLY A 40 -63.72 28.04 4.53
CA GLY A 40 -62.88 29.22 4.31
C GLY A 40 -61.39 28.89 4.33
N LEU A 41 -61.00 27.87 3.54
CA LEU A 41 -59.63 27.52 3.17
C LEU A 41 -59.32 27.78 1.69
N LEU A 42 -60.32 28.19 0.88
CA LEU A 42 -60.07 28.88 -0.39
C LEU A 42 -59.93 30.39 -0.13
N ALA A 43 -58.68 30.84 0.03
CA ALA A 43 -58.25 32.25 0.09
C ALA A 43 -56.79 32.33 -0.37
N GLU A 44 -56.33 33.48 -0.87
CA GLU A 44 -55.02 33.74 -1.51
C GLU A 44 -53.79 33.05 -0.88
N ARG A 45 -53.74 32.95 0.45
CA ARG A 45 -52.63 32.33 1.20
C ARG A 45 -52.56 30.79 1.12
N HIS A 46 -53.54 30.13 0.51
CA HIS A 46 -53.64 28.67 0.46
C HIS A 46 -53.36 28.15 -0.95
N SER A 47 -52.73 26.98 -1.03
CA SER A 47 -52.30 26.33 -2.27
C SER A 47 -52.74 24.88 -2.30
N TYR A 48 -53.30 24.43 -3.42
CA TYR A 48 -53.83 23.09 -3.63
C TYR A 48 -53.15 22.45 -4.84
N ILE A 49 -52.61 21.25 -4.66
CA ILE A 49 -52.11 20.40 -5.75
C ILE A 49 -53.04 19.19 -5.85
N VAL A 50 -53.75 19.06 -6.96
CA VAL A 50 -54.71 17.98 -7.21
C VAL A 50 -54.10 16.96 -8.16
N LEU A 51 -53.96 15.71 -7.71
CA LEU A 51 -53.31 14.63 -8.47
C LEU A 51 -54.22 13.93 -9.49
N SER A 52 -55.47 14.39 -9.65
CA SER A 52 -56.39 13.88 -10.67
C SER A 52 -56.08 14.50 -12.03
N LEU A 53 -55.84 13.67 -13.04
CA LEU A 53 -55.66 14.09 -14.43
C LEU A 53 -56.95 14.68 -15.04
N ASP A 54 -58.10 14.25 -14.51
CA ASP A 54 -59.44 14.58 -15.03
C ASP A 54 -60.09 15.77 -14.32
N LEU A 55 -59.35 16.50 -13.47
CA LEU A 55 -59.88 17.71 -12.80
C LEU A 55 -60.43 18.74 -13.81
N HIS A 56 -59.82 18.79 -15.00
CA HIS A 56 -60.22 19.66 -16.11
C HIS A 56 -61.59 19.33 -16.74
N THR A 57 -62.17 18.16 -16.41
CA THR A 57 -63.53 17.77 -16.85
C THR A 57 -64.64 18.34 -15.95
N GLN A 58 -64.28 18.98 -14.84
CA GLN A 58 -65.21 19.41 -13.80
C GLN A 58 -65.50 20.92 -13.87
N PRO A 59 -66.68 21.39 -13.41
CA PRO A 59 -66.99 22.81 -13.35
C PRO A 59 -66.18 23.52 -12.24
N LEU A 60 -64.98 23.99 -12.58
CA LEU A 60 -64.07 24.69 -11.64
C LEU A 60 -64.39 26.18 -11.45
N HIS A 61 -65.33 26.73 -12.22
CA HIS A 61 -65.66 28.15 -12.26
C HIS A 61 -65.92 28.74 -10.86
N ASP A 62 -66.72 28.06 -10.05
CA ASP A 62 -67.21 28.57 -8.76
C ASP A 62 -66.14 28.64 -7.66
N TYR A 63 -64.97 28.03 -7.91
CA TYR A 63 -63.79 28.09 -7.04
C TYR A 63 -62.78 29.16 -7.50
N SER A 64 -62.87 29.62 -8.76
CA SER A 64 -61.90 30.57 -9.36
C SER A 64 -61.83 31.92 -8.63
N HIS A 65 -62.94 32.36 -8.04
CA HIS A 65 -63.04 33.60 -7.27
C HIS A 65 -62.46 33.50 -5.84
N GLY A 66 -62.03 32.32 -5.42
CA GLY A 66 -61.47 32.09 -4.07
C GLY A 66 -60.02 32.58 -3.89
N GLY A 67 -59.32 32.96 -4.96
CA GLY A 67 -57.94 33.48 -4.92
C GLY A 67 -56.85 32.48 -4.50
N ALA A 68 -57.20 31.33 -3.92
CA ALA A 68 -56.28 30.24 -3.64
C ALA A 68 -55.70 29.66 -4.94
N ASN A 69 -54.41 29.31 -4.92
CA ASN A 69 -53.76 28.72 -6.09
C ASN A 69 -54.13 27.23 -6.19
N VAL A 70 -54.70 26.79 -7.32
CA VAL A 70 -55.11 25.40 -7.54
C VAL A 70 -54.42 24.85 -8.79
N THR A 71 -53.44 23.97 -8.57
CA THR A 71 -52.68 23.29 -9.63
C THR A 71 -53.25 21.89 -9.85
N GLY A 72 -53.72 21.61 -11.06
CA GLY A 72 -54.03 20.26 -11.54
C GLY A 72 -53.00 19.77 -12.56
N PHE A 73 -53.04 18.48 -12.87
CA PHE A 73 -52.25 17.88 -13.95
C PHE A 73 -53.17 17.48 -15.12
N ARG A 74 -52.64 17.46 -16.34
CA ARG A 74 -53.36 17.09 -17.57
C ARG A 74 -52.41 16.30 -18.46
N LEU A 75 -52.83 15.13 -18.94
CA LEU A 75 -51.94 14.21 -19.68
C LEU A 75 -51.81 14.55 -21.17
N PHE A 76 -52.85 15.14 -21.75
CA PHE A 76 -52.93 15.53 -23.16
C PHE A 76 -53.26 17.02 -23.29
N ASP A 77 -53.27 17.54 -24.51
CA ASP A 77 -53.72 18.90 -24.82
C ASP A 77 -55.04 18.84 -25.61
N PRO A 78 -56.18 19.31 -25.06
CA PRO A 78 -57.47 19.29 -25.75
C PRO A 78 -57.54 20.30 -26.90
N GLU A 79 -56.56 21.21 -27.02
CA GLU A 79 -56.41 22.11 -28.17
C GLU A 79 -55.60 21.47 -29.32
N ALA A 80 -54.98 20.30 -29.11
CA ALA A 80 -54.25 19.60 -30.16
C ALA A 80 -55.22 19.06 -31.23
N PRO A 81 -54.94 19.24 -32.53
CA PRO A 81 -55.88 18.90 -33.60
C PRO A 81 -56.24 17.41 -33.64
N GLU A 82 -55.29 16.53 -33.31
CA GLU A 82 -55.48 15.09 -33.20
C GLU A 82 -56.51 14.74 -32.10
N VAL A 83 -56.45 15.41 -30.94
CA VAL A 83 -57.38 15.20 -29.83
C VAL A 83 -58.76 15.78 -30.18
N VAL A 84 -58.81 16.96 -30.82
CA VAL A 84 -60.07 17.56 -31.30
C VAL A 84 -60.75 16.66 -32.33
N GLU A 85 -60.01 16.08 -33.28
CA GLU A 85 -60.57 15.17 -34.28
C GLU A 85 -61.14 13.90 -33.65
N VAL A 86 -60.37 13.23 -32.78
CA VAL A 86 -60.85 12.05 -32.03
C VAL A 86 -62.10 12.37 -31.21
N MET A 87 -62.16 13.56 -30.61
CA MET A 87 -63.33 13.98 -29.83
C MET A 87 -64.55 14.31 -30.68
N ASP A 88 -64.37 14.86 -31.88
CA ASP A 88 -65.48 15.09 -32.81
C ASP A 88 -65.97 13.80 -33.46
N GLN A 89 -65.10 12.82 -33.70
CA GLN A 89 -65.50 11.46 -34.09
C GLN A 89 -66.26 10.77 -32.96
N TRP A 90 -65.76 10.84 -31.72
CA TRP A 90 -66.41 10.25 -30.55
C TRP A 90 -67.78 10.87 -30.27
N ARG A 91 -67.90 12.20 -30.28
CA ARG A 91 -69.17 12.91 -30.09
C ARG A 91 -70.22 12.51 -31.12
N LYS A 92 -69.85 12.32 -32.39
CA LYS A 92 -70.76 11.83 -33.45
C LYS A 92 -71.24 10.42 -33.16
N MET A 93 -70.33 9.47 -32.92
CA MET A 93 -70.69 8.07 -32.60
C MET A 93 -71.49 7.93 -31.29
N TYR A 94 -71.26 8.80 -30.30
CA TYR A 94 -71.99 8.80 -29.04
C TYR A 94 -73.39 9.40 -29.20
N ALA A 95 -73.53 10.49 -29.95
CA ALA A 95 -74.82 11.08 -30.31
C ALA A 95 -75.68 10.15 -31.20
N GLU A 96 -75.07 9.41 -32.13
CA GLU A 96 -75.76 8.39 -32.94
C GLU A 96 -76.29 7.25 -32.06
N ARG A 97 -75.53 6.80 -31.05
CA ARG A 97 -75.98 5.79 -30.09
C ARG A 97 -77.11 6.26 -29.17
N LEU A 98 -77.04 7.50 -28.67
CA LEU A 98 -78.11 8.08 -27.85
C LEU A 98 -79.36 8.40 -28.67
N GLY A 99 -79.21 8.90 -29.90
CA GLY A 99 -80.32 9.11 -30.83
C GLY A 99 -81.04 7.81 -31.17
N GLY A 100 -80.30 6.71 -31.38
CA GLY A 100 -80.86 5.37 -31.57
C GLY A 100 -81.50 4.74 -30.33
N ALA A 101 -81.41 5.38 -29.16
CA ALA A 101 -82.10 4.97 -27.93
C ALA A 101 -83.31 5.86 -27.59
N ALA A 102 -83.54 6.95 -28.33
CA ALA A 102 -84.60 7.93 -28.03
C ALA A 102 -85.98 7.59 -28.63
N ASP A 103 -86.07 6.53 -29.46
CA ASP A 103 -87.32 6.07 -30.08
C ASP A 103 -88.11 5.07 -29.19
N GLU A 104 -87.56 4.61 -28.07
CA GLU A 104 -88.26 3.73 -27.10
C GLU A 104 -88.23 4.32 -25.68
N GLU A 105 -89.41 4.35 -25.04
CA GLU A 105 -89.71 4.87 -23.68
C GLU A 105 -89.54 6.40 -23.44
N GLY A 106 -90.67 7.11 -23.34
CA GLY A 106 -90.69 8.54 -23.04
C GLY A 106 -90.60 8.87 -21.54
N GLY A 107 -89.47 9.47 -21.13
CA GLY A 107 -89.22 10.02 -19.79
C GLY A 107 -88.94 11.53 -19.78
N ASP A 108 -88.82 12.14 -18.59
CA ASP A 108 -88.49 13.56 -18.40
C ASP A 108 -86.96 13.77 -18.49
N ASN A 109 -86.42 13.64 -19.70
CA ASN A 109 -84.99 13.56 -19.96
C ASN A 109 -84.32 14.95 -20.03
N SER A 110 -84.72 15.87 -19.14
CA SER A 110 -84.09 17.18 -18.97
C SER A 110 -82.72 17.07 -18.29
N LEU A 111 -82.63 16.29 -17.21
CA LEU A 111 -81.38 16.05 -16.46
C LEU A 111 -80.38 15.16 -17.21
N GLU A 112 -80.83 14.05 -17.81
CA GLU A 112 -79.95 13.14 -18.56
C GLU A 112 -79.32 13.81 -19.79
N ALA A 113 -80.03 14.73 -20.45
CA ALA A 113 -79.50 15.52 -21.54
C ALA A 113 -78.41 16.52 -21.08
N GLU A 114 -78.56 17.10 -19.89
CA GLU A 114 -77.56 18.02 -19.31
C GLU A 114 -76.31 17.26 -18.82
N GLU A 115 -76.48 16.08 -18.22
CA GLU A 115 -75.37 15.20 -17.82
C GLU A 115 -74.63 14.63 -19.05
N ALA A 116 -75.34 14.21 -20.10
CA ALA A 116 -74.74 13.80 -21.37
C ALA A 116 -74.01 14.96 -22.08
N ALA A 117 -74.53 16.19 -22.00
CA ALA A 117 -73.86 17.38 -22.54
C ALA A 117 -72.58 17.73 -21.76
N ALA A 118 -72.58 17.58 -20.43
CA ALA A 118 -71.39 17.76 -19.61
C ALA A 118 -70.30 16.72 -19.95
N ILE A 119 -70.67 15.46 -20.10
CA ILE A 119 -69.76 14.37 -20.52
C ILE A 119 -69.23 14.60 -21.95
N ALA A 120 -69.99 15.28 -22.83
CA ALA A 120 -69.56 15.67 -24.17
C ALA A 120 -68.65 16.92 -24.23
N ALA A 121 -68.51 17.67 -23.13
CA ALA A 121 -67.74 18.91 -23.09
C ALA A 121 -66.22 18.69 -22.96
N ALA A 122 -65.78 17.70 -22.17
CA ALA A 122 -64.36 17.36 -21.99
C ALA A 122 -64.21 15.85 -21.71
N PRO A 123 -63.31 15.13 -22.42
CA PRO A 123 -63.16 13.70 -22.23
C PRO A 123 -62.46 13.34 -20.91
N PRO A 124 -62.85 12.24 -20.25
CA PRO A 124 -61.97 11.61 -19.28
C PRO A 124 -60.72 11.08 -19.99
N THR A 125 -59.55 11.26 -19.38
CA THR A 125 -58.23 10.82 -19.90
C THR A 125 -58.23 9.33 -20.27
N ALA A 126 -59.03 8.53 -19.56
CA ALA A 126 -59.23 7.10 -19.83
C ALA A 126 -59.76 6.81 -21.25
N LEU A 127 -60.57 7.68 -21.84
CA LEU A 127 -61.12 7.51 -23.20
C LEU A 127 -60.03 7.66 -24.27
N LEU A 128 -59.19 8.69 -24.15
CA LEU A 128 -58.07 8.92 -25.07
C LEU A 128 -56.98 7.85 -24.92
N LEU A 129 -56.71 7.40 -23.68
CA LEU A 129 -55.83 6.26 -23.43
C LEU A 129 -56.39 4.95 -24.02
N ALA A 130 -57.70 4.72 -23.93
CA ALA A 130 -58.34 3.57 -24.57
C ALA A 130 -58.25 3.64 -26.10
N HIS A 131 -58.47 4.81 -26.71
CA HIS A 131 -58.32 5.02 -28.15
C HIS A 131 -56.90 4.68 -28.62
N LEU A 132 -55.88 5.33 -28.05
CA LEU A 132 -54.46 5.07 -28.35
C LEU A 132 -54.08 3.59 -28.11
N GLY A 133 -54.60 2.98 -27.03
CA GLY A 133 -54.44 1.56 -26.76
C GLY A 133 -55.03 0.69 -27.88
N THR A 134 -56.25 0.97 -28.33
CA THR A 134 -56.90 0.22 -29.43
C THR A 134 -56.24 0.43 -30.78
N GLU A 135 -55.76 1.64 -31.09
CA GLU A 135 -55.03 1.91 -32.33
C GLU A 135 -53.70 1.13 -32.35
N LEU A 136 -52.93 1.20 -31.27
CA LEU A 136 -51.63 0.54 -31.15
C LEU A 136 -51.77 -0.99 -31.13
N VAL A 137 -52.82 -1.53 -30.51
CA VAL A 137 -53.19 -2.95 -30.61
C VAL A 137 -53.62 -3.31 -32.05
N ALA A 138 -54.40 -2.49 -32.74
CA ALA A 138 -54.81 -2.75 -34.13
C ALA A 138 -53.62 -2.67 -35.11
N GLU A 139 -52.66 -1.78 -34.88
CA GLU A 139 -51.41 -1.66 -35.61
C GLU A 139 -50.53 -2.90 -35.38
N ALA A 140 -50.39 -3.35 -34.13
CA ALA A 140 -49.71 -4.60 -33.80
C ALA A 140 -50.40 -5.81 -34.44
N TRP A 141 -51.73 -5.89 -34.40
CA TRP A 141 -52.52 -6.97 -34.99
C TRP A 141 -52.35 -7.03 -36.51
N ARG A 142 -52.37 -5.87 -37.20
CA ARG A 142 -52.10 -5.76 -38.64
C ARG A 142 -50.68 -6.19 -39.01
N ARG A 143 -49.68 -5.98 -38.13
CA ARG A 143 -48.30 -6.45 -38.32
C ARG A 143 -48.11 -7.94 -38.02
N LEU A 144 -48.89 -8.51 -37.10
CA LEU A 144 -48.77 -9.91 -36.67
C LEU A 144 -49.52 -10.94 -37.55
N GLN A 145 -50.42 -10.49 -38.44
CA GLN A 145 -51.13 -11.34 -39.42
C GLN A 145 -51.84 -12.57 -38.82
N LEU A 146 -52.40 -12.43 -37.61
CA LEU A 146 -53.07 -13.54 -36.91
C LEU A 146 -54.36 -13.98 -37.62
N PRO A 147 -54.63 -15.30 -37.73
CA PRO A 147 -55.78 -15.82 -38.47
C PRO A 147 -57.13 -15.52 -37.76
N PRO A 148 -58.20 -15.19 -38.51
CA PRO A 148 -59.44 -14.68 -37.94
C PRO A 148 -60.40 -15.79 -37.48
N ALA A 149 -60.12 -16.45 -36.35
CA ALA A 149 -61.11 -17.31 -35.63
C ALA A 149 -60.72 -17.69 -34.18
N ALA A 150 -60.01 -16.84 -33.43
CA ALA A 150 -59.75 -17.09 -32.00
C ALA A 150 -60.74 -16.29 -31.13
N ALA A 151 -61.74 -16.95 -30.55
CA ALA A 151 -62.66 -16.32 -29.60
C ALA A 151 -61.94 -16.06 -28.27
N ALA A 152 -61.77 -14.80 -27.89
CA ALA A 152 -61.18 -14.41 -26.62
C ALA A 152 -62.22 -14.50 -25.50
N ASP A 153 -62.18 -15.60 -24.72
CA ASP A 153 -63.04 -15.76 -23.55
C ASP A 153 -62.46 -15.02 -22.33
N CYS A 154 -63.19 -14.01 -21.85
CA CYS A 154 -62.82 -13.22 -20.69
C CYS A 154 -62.71 -14.04 -19.39
N ALA A 155 -63.37 -15.20 -19.29
CA ALA A 155 -63.31 -16.05 -18.11
C ALA A 155 -61.91 -16.66 -17.86
N ALA A 156 -61.07 -16.77 -18.90
CA ALA A 156 -59.77 -17.44 -18.82
C ALA A 156 -58.59 -16.51 -18.45
N GLY A 157 -58.83 -15.22 -18.19
CA GLY A 157 -57.79 -14.25 -17.81
C GLY A 157 -56.80 -13.84 -18.91
N ALA A 158 -56.91 -14.42 -20.12
CA ALA A 158 -55.98 -14.20 -21.23
C ALA A 158 -55.92 -12.76 -21.76
N GLY A 159 -56.94 -11.92 -21.47
CA GLY A 159 -56.99 -10.52 -21.87
C GLY A 159 -56.35 -9.52 -20.90
N ALA A 160 -55.88 -9.94 -19.72
CA ALA A 160 -55.40 -9.04 -18.67
C ALA A 160 -53.92 -8.60 -18.84
N PHE A 161 -53.13 -9.35 -19.61
CA PHE A 161 -51.75 -8.98 -19.93
C PHE A 161 -51.72 -8.11 -21.18
N HIS A 162 -51.50 -6.80 -21.04
CA HIS A 162 -50.57 -6.01 -21.91
C HIS A 162 -50.34 -4.54 -21.50
N ALA A 163 -51.09 -3.97 -20.54
CA ALA A 163 -50.94 -2.57 -20.14
C ALA A 163 -49.52 -2.25 -19.59
N ASP A 164 -49.02 -3.09 -18.68
CA ASP A 164 -47.66 -2.94 -18.11
C ASP A 164 -46.56 -3.13 -19.16
N THR A 165 -46.80 -3.96 -20.19
CA THR A 165 -45.87 -4.11 -21.31
C THR A 165 -45.81 -2.85 -22.15
N LEU A 166 -46.90 -2.09 -22.30
CA LEU A 166 -46.89 -0.84 -23.08
C LEU A 166 -46.08 0.27 -22.39
N LEU A 167 -46.17 0.41 -21.07
CA LEU A 167 -45.38 1.39 -20.32
C LEU A 167 -43.88 1.04 -20.36
N ASN A 168 -43.54 -0.25 -20.33
CA ASN A 168 -42.16 -0.73 -20.53
C ASN A 168 -41.70 -0.65 -22.00
N TYR A 169 -42.61 -0.77 -22.97
CA TYR A 169 -42.33 -0.56 -24.39
C TYR A 169 -42.01 0.91 -24.66
N LEU A 170 -42.77 1.85 -24.10
CA LEU A 170 -42.47 3.29 -24.19
C LEU A 170 -41.13 3.66 -23.50
N ARG A 171 -40.73 2.94 -22.44
CA ARG A 171 -39.39 3.09 -21.82
C ARG A 171 -38.26 2.50 -22.66
N SER A 172 -38.51 1.48 -23.49
CA SER A 172 -37.48 0.79 -24.30
C SER A 172 -37.43 1.22 -25.77
N ALA A 173 -38.50 1.83 -26.30
CA ALA A 173 -38.60 2.33 -27.68
C ALA A 173 -37.67 3.51 -28.00
N ARG A 174 -37.01 4.08 -26.99
CA ARG A 174 -35.77 4.88 -27.17
C ARG A 174 -34.64 4.28 -26.33
N ALA A 175 -34.07 3.20 -26.83
CA ALA A 175 -32.70 2.80 -26.51
C ALA A 175 -31.73 3.87 -27.03
N VAL A 176 -31.57 4.97 -26.29
CA VAL A 176 -30.63 6.04 -26.62
C VAL A 176 -29.22 5.46 -26.53
N SER A 177 -28.54 5.42 -27.67
CA SER A 177 -27.14 4.99 -27.74
C SER A 177 -26.25 6.21 -27.63
N TYR A 178 -25.54 6.34 -26.51
CA TYR A 178 -24.67 7.50 -26.26
C TYR A 178 -23.29 7.33 -26.91
N GLY A 179 -22.84 8.37 -27.58
CA GLY A 179 -21.47 8.42 -28.11
C GLY A 179 -20.48 8.79 -27.01
N ASN A 180 -19.54 7.90 -26.73
CA ASN A 180 -18.50 8.09 -25.73
C ASN A 180 -17.17 8.34 -26.45
N CYS A 181 -16.65 9.56 -26.36
CA CYS A 181 -15.33 9.90 -26.86
C CYS A 181 -14.25 9.34 -25.93
N LEU A 182 -13.30 8.62 -26.50
CA LEU A 182 -12.15 8.03 -25.82
C LEU A 182 -10.83 8.63 -26.33
N LEU A 183 -9.82 8.62 -25.46
CA LEU A 183 -8.42 8.85 -25.79
C LEU A 183 -7.62 7.70 -25.16
N GLN A 184 -6.66 7.14 -25.89
CA GLN A 184 -5.86 6.02 -25.39
C GLN A 184 -4.86 6.52 -24.32
N SER A 185 -4.96 5.95 -23.12
CA SER A 185 -4.10 6.25 -21.97
C SER A 185 -4.14 5.07 -21.00
N ASP A 186 -2.99 4.47 -20.69
CA ASP A 186 -2.92 3.25 -19.89
C ASP A 186 -3.04 3.57 -18.38
N PRO A 187 -3.85 2.85 -17.57
CA PRO A 187 -4.74 1.73 -17.90
C PRO A 187 -6.21 2.14 -18.11
N TYR A 188 -6.48 3.41 -18.34
CA TYR A 188 -7.84 3.96 -18.42
C TYR A 188 -8.56 3.48 -19.69
N VAL A 189 -7.89 3.58 -20.84
CA VAL A 189 -8.33 3.11 -22.16
C VAL A 189 -7.14 2.53 -22.91
N MET A 190 -7.19 1.24 -23.19
CA MET A 190 -6.20 0.46 -23.91
C MET A 190 -6.85 -0.29 -25.08
N MET A 191 -6.05 -0.62 -26.09
CA MET A 191 -6.47 -1.55 -27.15
C MET A 191 -6.33 -2.99 -26.64
N LYS A 192 -7.39 -3.78 -26.77
CA LYS A 192 -7.43 -5.15 -26.25
C LYS A 192 -6.56 -6.10 -27.06
N GLU A 193 -5.60 -6.74 -26.41
CA GLU A 193 -4.73 -7.73 -27.05
C GLU A 193 -5.49 -9.05 -27.27
N SER A 194 -5.78 -9.38 -28.53
CA SER A 194 -6.47 -10.60 -28.92
C SER A 194 -5.97 -11.12 -30.26
N THR A 195 -6.00 -12.45 -30.44
CA THR A 195 -5.78 -13.10 -31.74
C THR A 195 -6.95 -12.89 -32.70
N ASP A 196 -8.15 -12.59 -32.17
CA ASP A 196 -9.37 -12.47 -32.94
C ASP A 196 -9.63 -11.04 -33.39
N ARG A 197 -10.27 -10.88 -34.55
CA ARG A 197 -10.64 -9.55 -35.08
C ARG A 197 -11.87 -8.99 -34.39
N LEU A 198 -11.67 -8.46 -33.19
CA LEU A 198 -12.68 -7.75 -32.41
C LEU A 198 -13.17 -6.51 -33.17
N SER A 199 -14.45 -6.14 -32.99
CA SER A 199 -15.10 -5.03 -33.70
C SER A 199 -16.01 -4.24 -32.76
N GLY A 200 -16.41 -3.02 -33.16
CA GLY A 200 -17.25 -2.17 -32.30
C GLY A 200 -16.55 -1.78 -30.99
N ASN A 201 -17.23 -2.00 -29.86
CA ASN A 201 -16.77 -1.64 -28.52
C ASN A 201 -15.73 -2.62 -27.97
N ASP A 202 -15.81 -3.91 -28.31
CA ASP A 202 -15.01 -5.00 -27.72
C ASP A 202 -13.49 -4.89 -27.97
N ARG A 203 -13.09 -3.98 -28.87
CA ARG A 203 -11.70 -3.65 -29.19
C ARG A 203 -10.97 -2.90 -28.07
N TYR A 204 -11.70 -2.31 -27.13
CA TYR A 204 -11.13 -1.51 -26.05
C TYR A 204 -11.27 -2.23 -24.71
N GLU A 205 -10.29 -2.06 -23.84
CA GLU A 205 -10.35 -2.45 -22.43
C GLU A 205 -9.67 -1.41 -21.54
N GLY A 206 -9.82 -1.53 -20.22
CA GLY A 206 -9.29 -0.55 -19.26
C GLY A 206 -10.32 -0.06 -18.26
N PHE A 207 -9.86 0.70 -17.26
CA PHE A 207 -10.68 1.17 -16.15
C PHE A 207 -11.89 2.02 -16.59
N CYS A 208 -11.70 2.92 -17.57
CA CYS A 208 -12.79 3.77 -18.06
C CYS A 208 -13.78 3.03 -18.96
N ILE A 209 -13.35 1.93 -19.61
CA ILE A 209 -14.24 1.04 -20.37
C ILE A 209 -15.16 0.29 -19.41
N GLU A 210 -14.59 -0.30 -18.37
CA GLU A 210 -15.34 -1.04 -17.35
C GLU A 210 -16.28 -0.12 -16.54
N LEU A 211 -15.83 1.10 -16.21
CA LEU A 211 -16.66 2.13 -15.57
C LEU A 211 -17.93 2.45 -16.38
N ILE A 212 -17.83 2.58 -17.71
CA ILE A 212 -18.98 2.87 -18.56
C ILE A 212 -19.91 1.66 -18.72
N ASP A 213 -19.38 0.44 -18.78
CA ASP A 213 -20.22 -0.77 -18.77
C ASP A 213 -20.99 -0.91 -17.44
N GLN A 214 -20.35 -0.67 -16.28
CA GLN A 214 -21.03 -0.67 -14.98
C GLN A 214 -22.10 0.44 -14.89
N LEU A 215 -21.82 1.65 -15.37
CA LEU A 215 -22.81 2.74 -15.43
C LEU A 215 -23.96 2.42 -16.41
N ALA A 216 -23.67 1.78 -17.55
CA ALA A 216 -24.66 1.38 -18.55
C ALA A 216 -25.61 0.30 -18.02
N ARG A 217 -25.09 -0.68 -17.27
CA ARG A 217 -25.88 -1.71 -16.59
C ARG A 217 -26.77 -1.11 -15.50
N LEU A 218 -26.27 -0.15 -14.74
CA LEU A 218 -26.99 0.50 -13.64
C LEU A 218 -28.09 1.45 -14.14
N LEU A 219 -27.78 2.26 -15.16
CA LEU A 219 -28.68 3.28 -15.72
C LEU A 219 -29.46 2.83 -16.97
N GLN A 220 -29.26 1.58 -17.40
CA GLN A 220 -29.92 0.91 -18.53
C GLN A 220 -29.85 1.68 -19.87
N PHE A 221 -28.64 2.07 -20.28
CA PHE A 221 -28.39 2.72 -21.56
C PHE A 221 -27.48 1.93 -22.50
N ASN A 222 -27.59 2.19 -23.81
CA ASN A 222 -26.67 1.68 -24.82
C ASN A 222 -25.56 2.71 -25.09
N TYR A 223 -24.39 2.25 -25.54
CA TYR A 223 -23.25 3.12 -25.81
C TYR A 223 -22.40 2.64 -26.99
N THR A 224 -21.74 3.59 -27.65
CA THR A 224 -20.71 3.34 -28.68
C THR A 224 -19.45 4.13 -28.36
N PHE A 225 -18.29 3.50 -28.51
CA PHE A 225 -16.99 4.14 -28.31
C PHE A 225 -16.43 4.73 -29.60
N VAL A 226 -16.13 6.03 -29.57
CA VAL A 226 -15.49 6.79 -30.65
C VAL A 226 -14.10 7.21 -30.18
N GLN A 227 -13.06 6.85 -30.92
CA GLN A 227 -11.68 7.26 -30.61
C GLN A 227 -11.40 8.62 -31.24
N ASN A 228 -10.81 9.55 -30.48
CA ASN A 228 -10.39 10.86 -31.01
C ASN A 228 -9.18 10.73 -31.94
N GLU A 229 -9.23 11.36 -33.12
CA GLU A 229 -8.15 11.34 -34.14
C GLU A 229 -6.96 12.23 -33.75
N ASP A 230 -7.19 13.36 -33.04
CA ASP A 230 -6.16 14.35 -32.67
C ASP A 230 -5.13 13.83 -31.65
N GLY A 231 -5.42 12.74 -30.93
CA GLY A 231 -4.50 12.16 -29.94
C GLY A 231 -4.23 13.01 -28.68
N ASP A 232 -4.95 14.12 -28.46
CA ASP A 232 -4.77 14.99 -27.29
C ASP A 232 -6.10 15.38 -26.61
N TYR A 233 -5.99 15.85 -25.36
CA TYR A 233 -7.12 16.13 -24.47
C TYR A 233 -7.86 17.44 -24.79
N GLY A 234 -7.24 18.35 -25.53
CA GLY A 234 -7.55 19.79 -25.50
C GLY A 234 -6.79 20.48 -24.36
N PRO A 235 -5.50 20.84 -24.58
CA PRO A 235 -4.67 21.51 -23.58
C PRO A 235 -4.95 23.01 -23.50
N THR A 236 -5.36 23.62 -24.62
CA THR A 236 -5.60 25.05 -24.77
C THR A 236 -6.75 25.30 -25.72
N LYS A 237 -7.48 26.39 -25.46
CA LYS A 237 -8.32 27.04 -26.46
C LYS A 237 -7.40 27.69 -27.51
N ASP A 238 -7.68 27.51 -28.80
CA ASP A 238 -6.96 28.20 -29.85
C ASP A 238 -7.24 29.71 -29.79
N ASN A 239 -6.17 30.51 -29.79
CA ASN A 239 -6.23 31.96 -29.74
C ASN A 239 -6.73 32.60 -31.06
N VAL A 240 -6.69 31.87 -32.18
CA VAL A 240 -7.09 32.39 -33.51
C VAL A 240 -8.56 32.09 -33.80
N THR A 241 -8.98 30.83 -33.74
CA THR A 241 -10.36 30.41 -33.99
C THR A 241 -11.29 30.56 -32.79
N GLY A 242 -10.74 30.64 -31.58
CA GLY A 242 -11.52 30.62 -30.34
C GLY A 242 -12.19 29.27 -30.04
N LYS A 243 -11.78 28.18 -30.71
CA LYS A 243 -12.28 26.81 -30.48
C LYS A 243 -11.40 26.04 -29.49
N TRP A 244 -11.90 24.93 -28.99
CA TRP A 244 -11.09 23.94 -28.26
C TRP A 244 -10.61 22.85 -29.24
N THR A 245 -9.41 22.31 -29.00
CA THR A 245 -8.81 21.23 -29.80
C THR A 245 -8.99 19.87 -29.11
N GLY A 246 -8.71 18.77 -29.83
CA GLY A 246 -8.73 17.43 -29.27
C GLY A 246 -10.09 17.03 -28.71
N MET A 247 -10.07 16.12 -27.72
CA MET A 247 -11.27 15.53 -27.11
C MET A 247 -12.30 16.56 -26.62
N LEU A 248 -11.85 17.70 -26.07
CA LEU A 248 -12.74 18.79 -25.66
C LEU A 248 -13.38 19.51 -26.85
N GLY A 249 -12.68 19.62 -27.98
CA GLY A 249 -13.25 20.11 -29.24
C GLY A 249 -14.34 19.18 -29.77
N SER A 250 -14.01 17.89 -29.94
CA SER A 250 -14.96 16.87 -30.44
C SER A 250 -16.24 16.81 -29.60
N LEU A 251 -16.12 16.81 -28.26
CA LEU A 251 -17.26 16.82 -27.34
C LEU A 251 -18.17 18.06 -27.50
N MET A 252 -17.64 19.20 -27.95
CA MET A 252 -18.43 20.41 -28.16
C MET A 252 -19.06 20.48 -29.56
N GLU A 253 -18.35 20.01 -30.59
CA GLU A 253 -18.76 20.18 -31.99
C GLU A 253 -19.54 18.99 -32.56
N ASP A 254 -19.18 17.76 -32.22
CA ASP A 254 -19.87 16.57 -32.73
C ASP A 254 -21.20 16.35 -32.02
N LYS A 255 -22.28 16.31 -32.80
CA LYS A 255 -23.61 15.90 -32.30
C LYS A 255 -23.65 14.44 -31.87
N ASN A 256 -22.73 13.62 -32.37
CA ASN A 256 -22.66 12.18 -32.12
C ASN A 256 -21.84 11.80 -30.87
N ILE A 257 -21.34 12.78 -30.09
CA ILE A 257 -20.57 12.56 -28.86
C ILE A 257 -21.32 13.22 -27.69
N ASP A 258 -21.70 12.45 -26.68
CA ASP A 258 -22.45 12.94 -25.51
C ASP A 258 -21.57 13.10 -24.28
N PHE A 259 -20.59 12.19 -24.14
CA PHE A 259 -19.65 12.10 -23.04
C PHE A 259 -18.21 11.99 -23.56
N ALA A 260 -17.26 12.52 -22.80
CA ALA A 260 -15.84 12.19 -22.95
C ALA A 260 -15.35 11.49 -21.68
N VAL A 261 -14.78 10.29 -21.86
CA VAL A 261 -14.48 9.35 -20.77
C VAL A 261 -13.03 8.90 -20.89
N THR A 262 -12.17 9.48 -20.04
CA THR A 262 -10.76 9.10 -19.88
C THR A 262 -10.24 9.69 -18.57
N ASP A 263 -8.93 9.65 -18.36
CA ASP A 263 -8.14 10.41 -17.37
C ASP A 263 -8.17 11.94 -17.58
N LEU A 264 -9.35 12.52 -17.79
CA LEU A 264 -9.53 13.94 -18.05
C LEU A 264 -9.57 14.73 -16.73
N THR A 265 -8.47 15.40 -16.38
CA THR A 265 -8.39 16.26 -15.18
C THR A 265 -9.46 17.35 -15.22
N ILE A 266 -10.27 17.43 -14.16
CA ILE A 266 -11.20 18.56 -13.96
C ILE A 266 -10.37 19.82 -13.69
N THR A 267 -10.61 20.90 -14.44
CA THR A 267 -9.97 22.20 -14.23
C THR A 267 -10.96 23.35 -14.43
N ALA A 268 -10.72 24.47 -13.74
CA ALA A 268 -11.60 25.65 -13.80
C ALA A 268 -11.71 26.31 -15.19
N GLU A 269 -10.80 26.00 -16.13
CA GLU A 269 -10.91 26.44 -17.53
C GLU A 269 -11.78 25.50 -18.36
N ARG A 270 -11.69 24.18 -18.13
CA ARG A 270 -12.52 23.16 -18.78
C ARG A 270 -13.97 23.25 -18.30
N GLU A 271 -14.18 23.39 -16.99
CA GLU A 271 -15.52 23.51 -16.36
C GLU A 271 -16.29 24.77 -16.81
N ARG A 272 -15.59 25.80 -17.30
CA ARG A 272 -16.25 26.95 -17.94
C ARG A 272 -16.88 26.59 -19.29
N ALA A 273 -16.36 25.58 -19.99
CA ALA A 273 -16.78 25.21 -21.34
C ALA A 273 -17.67 23.95 -21.39
N VAL A 274 -17.35 22.92 -20.60
CA VAL A 274 -18.12 21.66 -20.45
C VAL A 274 -18.52 21.44 -19.00
N ASP A 275 -19.58 20.68 -18.78
CA ASP A 275 -19.92 20.20 -17.44
C ASP A 275 -19.17 18.90 -17.13
N PHE A 276 -18.88 18.68 -15.85
CA PHE A 276 -18.29 17.43 -15.34
C PHE A 276 -19.23 16.74 -14.35
N THR A 277 -19.09 15.41 -14.25
CA THR A 277 -19.59 14.66 -13.08
C THR A 277 -18.86 15.05 -11.80
N THR A 278 -19.31 14.53 -10.65
CA THR A 278 -18.41 14.32 -9.51
C THR A 278 -17.17 13.51 -9.94
N PRO A 279 -16.00 13.72 -9.30
CA PRO A 279 -14.80 12.99 -9.68
C PRO A 279 -14.94 11.50 -9.32
N PHE A 280 -14.63 10.62 -10.28
CA PHE A 280 -14.65 9.15 -10.06
C PHE A 280 -13.35 8.64 -9.43
N MET A 281 -12.28 9.42 -9.51
CA MET A 281 -10.97 9.10 -8.95
C MET A 281 -10.29 10.39 -8.48
N ASN A 282 -9.87 10.42 -7.21
CA ASN A 282 -9.17 11.55 -6.60
C ASN A 282 -7.65 11.33 -6.65
N LEU A 283 -6.90 12.39 -6.92
CA LEU A 283 -5.47 12.36 -7.23
C LEU A 283 -4.82 13.73 -6.99
N GLY A 284 -3.51 13.82 -7.19
CA GLY A 284 -2.80 15.11 -7.25
C GLY A 284 -1.52 15.00 -8.08
N ILE A 285 -0.86 16.12 -8.34
CA ILE A 285 0.50 16.09 -8.90
C ILE A 285 1.44 15.50 -7.82
N SER A 286 2.32 14.59 -8.23
CA SER A 286 3.38 14.02 -7.40
C SER A 286 4.66 13.86 -8.23
N ILE A 287 5.75 13.43 -7.61
CA ILE A 287 7.09 13.42 -8.21
C ILE A 287 7.45 11.97 -8.59
N LEU A 288 7.65 11.70 -9.88
CA LEU A 288 8.27 10.47 -10.36
C LEU A 288 9.79 10.67 -10.37
N PHE A 289 10.52 9.86 -9.61
CA PHE A 289 11.98 9.85 -9.60
C PHE A 289 12.51 8.41 -9.63
N ARG A 290 13.71 8.22 -10.17
CA ARG A 290 14.34 6.89 -10.22
C ARG A 290 14.57 6.34 -8.81
N THR A 291 14.39 5.03 -8.64
CA THR A 291 14.58 4.34 -7.35
C THR A 291 16.01 4.58 -6.84
N PRO A 292 16.21 5.01 -5.59
CA PRO A 292 17.55 5.10 -5.02
C PRO A 292 18.13 3.68 -4.91
N LYS A 293 19.26 3.43 -5.58
CA LYS A 293 20.03 2.20 -5.34
C LYS A 293 20.49 2.20 -3.88
N GLN A 294 20.27 1.09 -3.17
CA GLN A 294 20.72 0.98 -1.78
C GLN A 294 22.25 1.19 -1.73
N PRO A 295 22.76 1.98 -0.78
CA PRO A 295 24.19 2.25 -0.68
C PRO A 295 24.96 0.98 -0.31
N GLU A 296 26.09 0.74 -0.96
CA GLU A 296 26.95 -0.40 -0.64
C GLU A 296 27.39 -0.37 0.83
N PRO A 297 27.45 -1.54 1.52
CA PRO A 297 27.76 -1.60 2.93
C PRO A 297 29.17 -1.05 3.20
N LYS A 298 29.24 -0.01 4.04
CA LYS A 298 30.50 0.66 4.40
C LYS A 298 31.43 -0.34 5.09
N ILE A 299 32.64 -0.53 4.56
CA ILE A 299 33.62 -1.52 5.04
C ILE A 299 33.85 -1.44 6.56
N PHE A 300 33.83 -0.22 7.13
CA PHE A 300 33.99 0.04 8.56
C PHE A 300 32.65 0.20 9.33
N ALA A 301 31.57 -0.47 8.90
CA ALA A 301 30.25 -0.40 9.52
C ALA A 301 30.28 -0.68 11.03
N PHE A 302 31.16 -1.58 11.48
CA PHE A 302 31.35 -1.92 12.89
C PHE A 302 31.87 -0.76 13.77
N LEU A 303 32.41 0.32 13.20
CA LEU A 303 32.78 1.52 13.97
C LEU A 303 31.63 2.52 14.14
N LEU A 304 30.55 2.40 13.36
CA LEU A 304 29.38 3.30 13.38
C LEU A 304 28.49 3.26 14.65
N PRO A 305 28.43 2.19 15.48
CA PRO A 305 27.58 2.16 16.69
C PRO A 305 27.90 3.23 17.73
N PHE A 306 29.09 3.82 17.69
CA PHE A 306 29.54 4.92 18.55
C PHE A 306 30.14 6.04 17.70
N SER A 307 29.92 7.29 18.12
CA SER A 307 30.54 8.45 17.46
C SER A 307 32.03 8.57 17.81
N ASN A 308 32.79 9.27 16.97
CA ASN A 308 34.23 9.50 17.18
C ASN A 308 34.56 10.10 18.56
N GLY A 309 33.66 10.93 19.12
CA GLY A 309 33.80 11.47 20.47
C GLY A 309 33.70 10.41 21.56
N VAL A 310 32.76 9.45 21.42
CA VAL A 310 32.62 8.31 22.36
C VAL A 310 33.84 7.39 22.27
N TRP A 311 34.33 7.10 21.05
CA TRP A 311 35.56 6.32 20.85
C TRP A 311 36.80 6.97 21.52
N LEU A 312 36.96 8.30 21.39
CA LEU A 312 38.04 9.04 22.06
C LEU A 312 37.89 9.00 23.60
N CYS A 313 36.69 9.23 24.13
CA CYS A 313 36.42 9.13 25.56
C CYS A 313 36.68 7.71 26.11
N LEU A 314 36.34 6.67 25.35
CA LEU A 314 36.63 5.28 25.72
C LEU A 314 38.14 5.00 25.75
N GLY A 315 38.90 5.53 24.78
CA GLY A 315 40.37 5.47 24.78
C GLY A 315 41.00 6.17 25.98
N PHE A 316 40.54 7.37 26.34
CA PHE A 316 41.00 8.07 27.54
C PHE A 316 40.59 7.35 28.83
N ALA A 317 39.39 6.76 28.91
CA ALA A 317 38.95 5.98 30.07
C ALA A 317 39.76 4.70 30.25
N TYR A 318 40.10 4.01 29.16
CA TYR A 318 40.98 2.83 29.17
C TYR A 318 42.40 3.17 29.65
N LEU A 319 43.03 4.21 29.10
CA LEU A 319 44.36 4.65 29.53
C LEU A 319 44.35 5.16 30.98
N GLY A 320 43.33 5.93 31.36
CA GLY A 320 43.15 6.45 32.72
C GLY A 320 42.98 5.35 33.76
N THR A 321 42.12 4.36 33.50
CA THR A 321 41.92 3.21 34.40
C THR A 321 43.16 2.33 34.49
N SER A 322 43.92 2.20 33.40
CA SER A 322 45.18 1.43 33.38
C SER A 322 46.28 2.11 34.20
N LEU A 323 46.38 3.44 34.11
CA LEU A 323 47.26 4.23 34.97
C LEU A 323 46.81 4.19 36.43
N LEU A 324 45.51 4.24 36.70
CA LEU A 324 44.95 4.16 38.06
C LEU A 324 45.24 2.80 38.71
N LEU A 325 45.03 1.68 37.99
CA LEU A 325 45.40 0.34 38.48
C LEU A 325 46.91 0.21 38.71
N TYR A 326 47.75 0.74 37.82
CA TYR A 326 49.21 0.76 38.01
C TYR A 326 49.64 1.54 39.27
N VAL A 327 49.03 2.70 39.53
CA VAL A 327 49.33 3.52 40.71
C VAL A 327 48.80 2.87 42.00
N VAL A 328 47.52 2.48 42.04
CA VAL A 328 46.91 1.83 43.22
C VAL A 328 47.58 0.49 43.51
N GLY A 329 47.87 -0.30 42.47
CA GLY A 329 48.55 -1.59 42.60
C GLY A 329 49.95 -1.49 43.19
N ARG A 330 50.68 -0.39 42.98
CA ARG A 330 51.98 -0.15 43.64
C ARG A 330 51.87 0.44 45.04
N LEU A 331 50.82 1.21 45.32
CA LEU A 331 50.56 1.80 46.65
C LEU A 331 50.04 0.77 47.66
N CYS A 332 49.29 -0.25 47.22
CA CYS A 332 48.77 -1.30 48.10
C CYS A 332 49.83 -2.35 48.44
N HIS A 333 50.13 -2.52 49.73
CA HIS A 333 51.13 -3.50 50.19
C HIS A 333 50.75 -4.95 49.85
N GLU A 334 49.47 -5.32 49.89
CA GLU A 334 48.97 -6.69 49.61
C GLU A 334 49.18 -7.16 48.15
N GLU A 335 49.53 -6.25 47.22
CA GLU A 335 49.89 -6.60 45.83
C GLU A 335 51.38 -6.91 45.64
N TRP A 336 52.21 -6.68 46.67
CA TRP A 336 53.63 -7.04 46.67
C TRP A 336 53.80 -8.44 47.23
N GLN A 337 53.91 -9.42 46.33
CA GLN A 337 53.86 -10.84 46.65
C GLN A 337 55.25 -11.47 46.61
N ASN A 338 55.37 -12.59 47.32
CA ASN A 338 56.57 -13.43 47.30
C ASN A 338 56.50 -14.39 46.10
N PRO A 339 57.42 -14.31 45.12
CA PRO A 339 57.43 -15.22 43.96
C PRO A 339 57.84 -16.67 44.32
N TYR A 340 58.38 -16.90 45.52
CA TYR A 340 58.81 -18.22 45.99
C TYR A 340 58.11 -18.60 47.31
N PRO A 341 56.92 -19.23 47.27
CA PRO A 341 56.14 -19.58 48.47
C PRO A 341 56.85 -20.48 49.50
N CYS A 342 58.00 -21.07 49.16
CA CYS A 342 58.81 -21.92 50.02
C CYS A 342 59.95 -21.18 50.75
N ILE A 343 60.08 -19.86 50.57
CA ILE A 343 61.11 -19.02 51.19
C ILE A 343 60.42 -17.94 52.02
N GLU A 344 60.50 -18.00 53.35
CA GLU A 344 59.76 -17.07 54.23
C GLU A 344 60.30 -15.63 54.17
N GLU A 345 61.62 -15.45 53.96
CA GLU A 345 62.27 -14.15 53.74
C GLU A 345 62.79 -14.05 52.28
N PRO A 346 61.98 -13.57 51.32
CA PRO A 346 62.42 -13.44 49.93
C PRO A 346 63.35 -12.23 49.72
N PRO A 347 64.34 -12.32 48.80
CA PRO A 347 65.29 -11.23 48.54
C PRO A 347 64.65 -10.02 47.83
N ALA A 348 63.47 -10.19 47.24
CA ALA A 348 62.64 -9.13 46.69
C ALA A 348 61.17 -9.58 46.67
N LEU A 349 60.24 -8.62 46.76
CA LEU A 349 58.82 -8.82 46.48
C LEU A 349 58.52 -8.38 45.05
N GLU A 350 57.69 -9.14 44.34
CA GLU A 350 57.24 -8.82 42.98
C GLU A 350 55.81 -8.28 42.99
N ASN A 351 55.51 -7.40 42.04
CA ASN A 351 54.19 -6.77 41.91
C ASN A 351 53.68 -6.99 40.48
N GLN A 352 52.52 -7.63 40.35
CA GLN A 352 51.98 -8.06 39.06
C GLN A 352 51.51 -6.88 38.19
N PHE A 353 51.21 -5.72 38.78
CA PHE A 353 50.75 -4.52 38.07
C PHE A 353 51.93 -3.67 37.56
N THR A 354 52.58 -4.16 36.50
CA THR A 354 53.34 -3.29 35.57
C THR A 354 52.36 -2.48 34.70
N LEU A 355 52.82 -1.39 34.07
CA LEU A 355 51.94 -0.58 33.21
C LEU A 355 51.44 -1.38 31.99
N ALA A 356 52.28 -2.23 31.39
CA ALA A 356 51.88 -3.12 30.31
C ALA A 356 50.84 -4.16 30.78
N ASN A 357 51.04 -4.72 31.98
CA ASN A 357 50.14 -5.69 32.58
C ASN A 357 48.78 -5.06 32.94
N ALA A 358 48.75 -3.81 33.44
CA ALA A 358 47.52 -3.08 33.73
C ALA A 358 46.72 -2.71 32.47
N LEU A 359 47.41 -2.36 31.37
CA LEU A 359 46.80 -2.21 30.04
C LEU A 359 46.19 -3.54 29.56
N TRP A 360 46.95 -4.63 29.66
CA TRP A 360 46.49 -5.97 29.25
C TRP A 360 45.27 -6.46 30.06
N PHE A 361 45.29 -6.27 31.39
CA PHE A 361 44.16 -6.55 32.29
C PHE A 361 42.89 -5.81 31.84
N ASN A 362 42.98 -4.50 31.61
CA ASN A 362 41.83 -3.71 31.21
C ASN A 362 41.33 -4.03 29.80
N LEU A 363 42.22 -4.44 28.89
CA LEU A 363 41.88 -4.89 27.54
C LEU A 363 41.10 -6.22 27.57
N GLY A 364 41.58 -7.20 28.33
CA GLY A 364 40.91 -8.49 28.52
C GLY A 364 39.50 -8.37 29.13
N ALA A 365 39.29 -7.37 30.00
CA ALA A 365 37.98 -7.03 30.53
C ALA A 365 37.02 -6.43 29.48
N VAL A 366 37.50 -5.55 28.59
CA VAL A 366 36.68 -4.99 27.49
C VAL A 366 36.33 -6.05 26.44
N LEU A 367 37.25 -6.98 26.17
CA LEU A 367 37.04 -8.10 25.25
C LEU A 367 36.22 -9.25 25.86
N LEU A 368 35.77 -9.14 27.12
CA LEU A 368 35.03 -10.16 27.87
C LEU A 368 35.75 -11.52 28.00
N GLN A 369 37.07 -11.56 27.80
CA GLN A 369 37.90 -12.77 27.93
C GLN A 369 38.59 -12.89 29.30
N GLY A 370 38.66 -11.80 30.07
CA GLY A 370 39.36 -11.75 31.35
C GLY A 370 40.89 -11.73 31.20
N SER A 371 41.61 -12.05 32.26
CA SER A 371 43.07 -12.04 32.32
C SER A 371 43.61 -13.00 33.36
N GLU A 372 44.80 -13.54 33.14
CA GLU A 372 45.55 -14.38 34.09
C GLU A 372 45.91 -13.62 35.39
N ILE A 373 46.15 -12.31 35.28
CA ILE A 373 46.43 -11.42 36.40
C ILE A 373 45.13 -11.12 37.16
N ALA A 374 45.16 -11.31 38.49
CA ALA A 374 44.02 -11.08 39.37
C ALA A 374 44.38 -10.12 40.51
N PRO A 375 43.65 -9.00 40.72
CA PRO A 375 43.90 -8.09 41.83
C PRO A 375 43.63 -8.76 43.17
N VAL A 376 44.52 -8.55 44.15
CA VAL A 376 44.45 -9.18 45.48
C VAL A 376 44.03 -8.21 46.57
N ALA A 377 44.51 -6.98 46.54
CA ALA A 377 44.13 -5.95 47.51
C ALA A 377 42.67 -5.49 47.35
N TYR A 378 42.06 -5.00 48.43
CA TYR A 378 40.69 -4.49 48.37
C TYR A 378 40.55 -3.26 47.43
N SER A 379 41.54 -2.37 47.39
CA SER A 379 41.49 -1.14 46.59
C SER A 379 41.61 -1.40 45.08
N THR A 380 42.49 -2.30 44.66
CA THR A 380 42.64 -2.71 43.25
C THR A 380 41.41 -3.49 42.79
N ARG A 381 40.88 -4.38 43.62
CA ARG A 381 39.61 -5.08 43.38
C ARG A 381 38.44 -4.11 43.21
N ALA A 382 38.36 -3.03 43.99
CA ALA A 382 37.33 -2.00 43.83
C ALA A 382 37.43 -1.29 42.47
N VAL A 383 38.63 -0.83 42.07
CA VAL A 383 38.85 -0.19 40.75
C VAL A 383 38.54 -1.17 39.61
N ALA A 384 39.01 -2.42 39.69
CA ALA A 384 38.72 -3.45 38.71
C ALA A 384 37.23 -3.78 38.60
N SER A 385 36.50 -3.85 39.73
CA SER A 385 35.06 -4.12 39.73
C SER A 385 34.25 -3.00 39.05
N VAL A 386 34.65 -1.74 39.26
CA VAL A 386 34.06 -0.58 38.57
C VAL A 386 34.39 -0.61 37.08
N TRP A 387 35.62 -0.97 36.70
CA TRP A 387 35.99 -1.15 35.28
C TRP A 387 35.20 -2.28 34.61
N TRP A 388 35.03 -3.43 35.27
CA TRP A 388 34.26 -4.56 34.73
C TRP A 388 32.79 -4.20 34.53
N LEU A 389 32.17 -3.46 35.47
CA LEU A 389 30.80 -2.96 35.31
C LEU A 389 30.69 -1.99 34.13
N PHE A 390 31.64 -1.06 33.99
CA PHE A 390 31.70 -0.13 32.86
C PHE A 390 31.89 -0.87 31.52
N ALA A 391 32.83 -1.80 31.44
CA ALA A 391 33.12 -2.60 30.25
C ALA A 391 31.91 -3.43 29.79
N LEU A 392 31.20 -4.06 30.74
CA LEU A 392 29.98 -4.83 30.47
C LEU A 392 28.88 -3.94 29.88
N VAL A 393 28.62 -2.77 30.49
CA VAL A 393 27.59 -1.83 30.02
C VAL A 393 27.94 -1.27 28.63
N ILE A 394 29.19 -0.87 28.39
CA ILE A 394 29.63 -0.36 27.08
C ILE A 394 29.55 -1.44 26.00
N THR A 395 30.00 -2.66 26.29
CA THR A 395 29.99 -3.76 25.29
C THR A 395 28.57 -4.21 24.97
N SER A 396 27.67 -4.24 25.96
CA SER A 396 26.24 -4.51 25.74
C SER A 396 25.55 -3.41 24.92
N SER A 397 25.85 -2.14 25.19
CA SER A 397 25.34 -1.01 24.40
C SER A 397 25.85 -1.04 22.95
N TYR A 398 27.13 -1.41 22.76
CA TYR A 398 27.72 -1.59 21.44
C TYR A 398 27.02 -2.69 20.63
N THR A 399 26.78 -3.87 21.20
CA THR A 399 26.13 -4.98 20.46
C THR A 399 24.67 -4.67 20.13
N ALA A 400 23.92 -4.02 21.04
CA ALA A 400 22.56 -3.58 20.79
C ALA A 400 22.47 -2.54 19.65
N ASN A 401 23.34 -1.53 19.67
CA ASN A 401 23.39 -0.51 18.61
C ASN A 401 23.86 -1.12 17.27
N LEU A 402 24.85 -2.01 17.28
CA LEU A 402 25.33 -2.69 16.08
C LEU A 402 24.25 -3.55 15.43
N ALA A 403 23.53 -4.36 16.22
CA ALA A 403 22.41 -5.16 15.71
C ALA A 403 21.31 -4.28 15.09
N THR A 404 20.97 -3.16 15.75
CA THR A 404 19.98 -2.18 15.24
C THR A 404 20.44 -1.53 13.93
N LEU A 405 21.73 -1.20 13.79
CA LEU A 405 22.30 -0.62 12.58
C LEU A 405 22.41 -1.62 11.42
N LEU A 406 22.73 -2.89 11.70
CA LEU A 406 22.77 -3.94 10.69
C LEU A 406 21.38 -4.34 10.18
N ALA A 407 20.36 -4.29 11.06
CA ALA A 407 18.96 -4.53 10.67
C ALA A 407 18.34 -3.36 9.88
N LYS A 408 18.78 -2.12 10.12
CA LYS A 408 18.21 -0.94 9.46
C LYS A 408 18.85 -0.67 8.08
N LYS A 409 18.21 -1.19 7.03
CA LYS A 409 18.44 -0.74 5.63
C LYS A 409 18.29 0.78 5.53
N SER A 410 19.38 1.49 5.25
CA SER A 410 19.37 2.95 5.03
C SER A 410 19.09 3.27 3.56
N SER A 411 17.82 3.50 3.23
CA SER A 411 17.44 4.10 1.94
C SER A 411 17.70 5.61 2.00
N ASP A 412 18.82 6.06 1.42
CA ASP A 412 19.08 7.48 1.19
C ASP A 412 18.16 7.98 0.05
N GLN A 413 16.93 8.35 0.41
CA GLN A 413 16.00 9.03 -0.50
C GLN A 413 16.58 10.39 -0.88
N VAL A 414 16.98 10.53 -2.14
CA VAL A 414 17.71 11.69 -2.69
C VAL A 414 16.85 12.97 -2.73
N ILE A 415 15.53 12.83 -2.67
CA ILE A 415 14.56 13.93 -2.56
C ILE A 415 13.50 13.47 -1.55
N THR A 416 13.13 14.34 -0.62
CA THR A 416 12.05 14.13 0.34
C THR A 416 10.82 14.98 0.03
N ASN A 417 11.03 16.22 -0.42
CA ASN A 417 10.00 17.26 -0.54
C ASN A 417 10.19 18.10 -1.82
N VAL A 418 9.12 18.70 -2.32
CA VAL A 418 9.18 19.54 -3.53
C VAL A 418 10.00 20.83 -3.34
N GLN A 419 10.12 21.32 -2.10
CA GLN A 419 10.95 22.47 -1.73
C GLN A 419 12.44 22.20 -2.04
N GLU A 420 12.93 21.01 -1.69
CA GLU A 420 14.30 20.55 -1.94
C GLU A 420 14.62 20.47 -3.43
N LEU A 421 13.64 20.02 -4.24
CA LEU A 421 13.70 20.01 -5.69
C LEU A 421 13.69 21.44 -6.29
N ALA A 422 12.87 22.34 -5.75
CA ALA A 422 12.75 23.72 -6.23
C ALA A 422 13.98 24.58 -5.91
N ASP A 423 14.53 24.45 -4.70
CA ASP A 423 15.76 25.13 -4.28
C ASP A 423 17.03 24.47 -4.88
N ASN A 424 16.88 23.27 -5.43
CA ASN A 424 17.80 22.58 -6.35
C ASN A 424 19.27 22.48 -5.90
N GLN A 425 19.49 22.22 -4.61
CA GLN A 425 20.84 22.10 -4.02
C GLN A 425 21.65 20.93 -4.62
N LEU A 426 20.97 19.94 -5.20
CA LEU A 426 21.55 18.69 -5.72
C LEU A 426 21.79 18.69 -7.24
N GLY A 427 21.43 19.77 -7.95
CA GLY A 427 21.56 19.86 -9.41
C GLY A 427 20.71 18.81 -10.15
N ILE A 428 19.46 18.65 -9.74
CA ILE A 428 18.47 17.75 -10.32
C ILE A 428 17.57 18.56 -11.26
N ASP A 429 17.37 18.06 -12.47
CA ASP A 429 16.48 18.69 -13.45
C ASP A 429 15.04 18.21 -13.25
N TYR A 430 14.05 19.06 -13.54
CA TYR A 430 12.64 18.70 -13.38
C TYR A 430 11.73 19.34 -14.42
N GLY A 431 10.54 18.77 -14.59
CA GLY A 431 9.54 19.24 -15.54
C GLY A 431 8.27 18.40 -15.59
N ALA A 432 7.31 18.82 -16.41
CA ALA A 432 6.01 18.16 -16.65
C ALA A 432 5.71 18.05 -18.15
N LYS A 433 4.68 17.27 -18.57
CA LYS A 433 4.23 17.24 -19.98
C LYS A 433 3.89 18.66 -20.44
N HIS A 434 4.52 19.12 -21.52
CA HIS A 434 4.24 20.43 -22.13
C HIS A 434 2.76 20.53 -22.54
N GLY A 435 2.09 21.62 -22.13
CA GLY A 435 0.64 21.81 -22.34
C GLY A 435 -0.26 20.92 -21.46
N GLY A 436 0.28 20.02 -20.65
CA GLY A 436 -0.51 19.20 -19.72
C GLY A 436 -1.13 20.01 -18.58
N SER A 437 -2.21 19.48 -17.97
CA SER A 437 -2.88 20.03 -16.78
C SER A 437 -1.90 20.43 -15.66
N THR A 438 -0.86 19.61 -15.47
CA THR A 438 0.24 19.84 -14.52
C THR A 438 1.10 21.05 -14.90
N TYR A 439 1.49 21.21 -16.17
CA TYR A 439 2.27 22.37 -16.62
C TYR A 439 1.48 23.68 -16.48
N THR A 440 0.21 23.67 -16.88
CA THR A 440 -0.70 24.81 -16.74
C THR A 440 -0.96 25.16 -15.26
N PHE A 441 -1.02 24.18 -14.35
CA PHE A 441 -1.08 24.43 -12.90
C PHE A 441 0.11 25.26 -12.41
N PHE A 442 1.35 24.91 -12.78
CA PHE A 442 2.53 25.69 -12.40
C PHE A 442 2.54 27.08 -13.05
N GLN A 443 2.07 27.21 -14.29
CA GLN A 443 1.95 28.50 -14.99
C GLN A 443 1.00 29.49 -14.30
N HIS A 444 -0.11 29.01 -13.75
CA HIS A 444 -1.16 29.85 -13.15
C HIS A 444 -1.16 29.84 -11.61
N SER A 445 -0.15 29.23 -10.98
CA SER A 445 -0.07 29.14 -9.52
C SER A 445 0.21 30.49 -8.87
N GLN A 446 -0.40 30.73 -7.70
CA GLN A 446 -0.15 31.92 -6.88
C GLN A 446 0.96 31.72 -5.85
N SER A 447 1.47 30.48 -5.68
CA SER A 447 2.55 30.17 -4.74
C SER A 447 3.91 30.56 -5.34
N GLU A 448 4.70 31.36 -4.61
CA GLU A 448 6.05 31.76 -5.02
C GLU A 448 6.94 30.55 -5.31
N LEU A 449 6.83 29.48 -4.52
CA LEU A 449 7.54 28.21 -4.73
C LEU A 449 7.24 27.62 -6.13
N TYR A 450 5.96 27.51 -6.47
CA TYR A 450 5.51 26.95 -7.74
C TYR A 450 5.79 27.88 -8.92
N GLN A 451 5.81 29.20 -8.71
CA GLN A 451 6.26 30.18 -9.71
C GLN A 451 7.77 30.09 -9.96
N ARG A 452 8.62 29.90 -8.93
CA ARG A 452 10.06 29.63 -9.10
C ARG A 452 10.29 28.35 -9.90
N MET A 453 9.56 27.28 -9.59
CA MET A 453 9.60 26.04 -10.38
C MET A 453 9.15 26.25 -11.83
N PHE A 454 8.09 27.03 -12.07
CA PHE A 454 7.62 27.35 -13.43
C PHE A 454 8.67 28.14 -14.23
N GLN A 455 9.36 29.10 -13.60
CA GLN A 455 10.44 29.83 -14.25
C GLN A 455 11.58 28.90 -14.69
N HIS A 456 11.97 27.92 -13.86
CA HIS A 456 12.96 26.90 -14.23
C HIS A 456 12.46 25.99 -15.36
N MET A 457 11.20 25.53 -15.31
CA MET A 457 10.61 24.71 -16.37
C MET A 457 10.55 25.47 -17.72
N ARG A 458 10.19 26.76 -17.71
CA ARG A 458 10.08 27.58 -18.92
C ARG A 458 11.43 27.85 -19.61
N THR A 459 12.57 27.75 -18.92
CA THR A 459 13.89 27.93 -19.56
C THR A 459 14.42 26.67 -20.25
N ARG A 460 13.72 25.52 -20.14
CA ARG A 460 14.20 24.21 -20.61
C ARG A 460 13.17 23.53 -21.52
N LYS A 461 13.62 22.60 -22.37
CA LYS A 461 12.72 21.81 -23.22
C LYS A 461 11.98 20.75 -22.39
N MET A 462 10.73 21.06 -22.03
CA MET A 462 9.80 20.12 -21.41
C MET A 462 9.49 18.92 -22.33
N PRO A 463 9.20 17.72 -21.79
CA PRO A 463 8.73 16.58 -22.57
C PRO A 463 7.39 16.85 -23.27
N ALA A 464 7.23 16.35 -24.49
CA ALA A 464 5.97 16.44 -25.24
C ALA A 464 4.93 15.38 -24.81
N SER A 465 5.41 14.22 -24.34
CA SER A 465 4.56 13.09 -23.92
C SER A 465 4.99 12.52 -22.56
N ASN A 466 4.09 11.76 -21.92
CA ASN A 466 4.40 11.09 -20.66
C ASN A 466 5.53 10.04 -20.82
N PRO A 467 5.57 9.19 -21.86
CA PRO A 467 6.70 8.29 -22.12
C PRO A 467 8.06 9.00 -22.28
N GLU A 468 8.11 10.17 -22.94
CA GLU A 468 9.35 10.96 -23.05
C GLU A 468 9.80 11.50 -21.67
N GLY A 469 8.85 11.81 -20.78
CA GLY A 469 9.13 12.18 -19.40
C GLY A 469 9.70 11.03 -18.57
N ILE A 470 9.09 9.84 -18.67
CA ILE A 470 9.50 8.63 -17.94
C ILE A 470 10.92 8.20 -18.35
N ALA A 471 11.20 8.10 -19.65
CA ALA A 471 12.51 7.72 -20.16
C ALA A 471 13.66 8.67 -19.72
N LYS A 472 13.34 9.95 -19.44
CA LYS A 472 14.30 10.92 -18.86
C LYS A 472 14.57 10.67 -17.38
N VAL A 473 13.57 10.21 -16.61
CA VAL A 473 13.76 9.82 -15.19
C VAL A 473 14.68 8.61 -15.09
N GLU A 474 14.48 7.59 -15.93
CA GLU A 474 15.28 6.37 -15.94
C GLU A 474 16.74 6.62 -16.34
N SER A 475 16.96 7.40 -17.40
CA SER A 475 18.29 7.65 -17.97
C SER A 475 19.10 8.73 -17.26
N GLY A 476 18.47 9.62 -16.49
CA GLY A 476 19.08 10.87 -16.01
C GLY A 476 19.07 11.08 -14.50
N LYS A 477 19.40 12.33 -14.11
CA LYS A 477 19.03 12.93 -12.82
C LYS A 477 17.84 13.86 -13.05
N TYR A 478 16.70 13.27 -13.42
CA TYR A 478 15.49 14.01 -13.77
C TYR A 478 14.31 13.60 -12.89
N ALA A 479 13.54 14.56 -12.42
CA ALA A 479 12.31 14.37 -11.65
C ALA A 479 11.10 14.82 -12.48
N PHE A 480 10.20 13.90 -12.81
CA PHE A 480 9.05 14.19 -13.67
C PHE A 480 7.78 14.38 -12.84
N LEU A 481 7.14 15.54 -13.04
CA LEU A 481 5.92 15.95 -12.35
C LEU A 481 4.72 15.49 -13.17
N MET A 482 4.00 14.50 -12.64
CA MET A 482 2.81 13.93 -13.28
C MET A 482 1.74 13.55 -12.24
N GLU A 483 0.56 13.16 -12.72
CA GLU A 483 -0.59 12.81 -11.88
C GLU A 483 -0.36 11.49 -11.14
N SER A 484 -0.69 11.47 -9.85
CA SER A 484 -0.24 10.43 -8.90
C SER A 484 -0.69 9.03 -9.25
N THR A 485 -1.89 8.87 -9.80
CA THR A 485 -2.46 7.57 -10.21
C THR A 485 -1.66 6.95 -11.35
N SER A 486 -1.15 7.77 -12.27
CA SER A 486 -0.28 7.33 -13.35
C SER A 486 1.13 6.98 -12.85
N ILE A 487 1.64 7.66 -11.80
CA ILE A 487 2.84 7.22 -11.08
C ILE A 487 2.60 5.85 -10.45
N ASP A 488 1.51 5.70 -9.68
CA ASP A 488 1.19 4.46 -8.97
C ASP A 488 1.06 3.27 -9.94
N TYR A 489 0.51 3.49 -11.14
CA TYR A 489 0.44 2.49 -12.21
C TYR A 489 1.83 2.06 -12.72
N LEU A 490 2.73 3.01 -12.90
CA LEU A 490 4.09 2.78 -13.40
C LEU A 490 4.97 2.09 -12.34
N THR A 491 4.89 2.49 -11.08
CA THR A 491 5.73 1.94 -10.00
C THR A 491 5.41 0.46 -9.70
N GLU A 492 4.18 0.00 -9.96
CA GLU A 492 3.78 -1.41 -9.84
C GLU A 492 4.43 -2.31 -10.91
N ARG A 493 4.92 -1.74 -12.01
CA ARG A 493 5.44 -2.42 -13.21
C ARG A 493 6.92 -2.18 -13.49
N ASN A 494 7.44 -1.01 -13.10
CA ASN A 494 8.81 -0.58 -13.34
C ASN A 494 9.51 -0.21 -12.03
N CYS A 495 10.30 -1.14 -11.51
CA CYS A 495 10.92 -1.01 -10.20
C CYS A 495 12.16 -0.10 -10.22
N GLY A 496 12.54 0.41 -11.41
CA GLY A 496 13.55 1.44 -11.59
C GLY A 496 13.06 2.86 -11.28
N VAL A 497 11.75 3.05 -11.06
CA VAL A 497 11.15 4.32 -10.66
C VAL A 497 10.32 4.20 -9.37
N THR A 498 10.21 5.32 -8.66
CA THR A 498 9.51 5.47 -7.39
C THR A 498 8.73 6.79 -7.33
N LYS A 499 7.65 6.79 -6.56
CA LYS A 499 6.89 7.98 -6.17
C LYS A 499 7.60 8.68 -5.02
N VAL A 500 7.72 10.01 -5.08
CA VAL A 500 8.41 10.83 -4.08
C VAL A 500 7.53 11.98 -3.60
N GLY A 501 7.54 12.23 -2.28
CA GLY A 501 6.80 13.30 -1.63
C GLY A 501 5.29 13.05 -1.51
N SER A 502 4.59 14.01 -0.91
CA SER A 502 3.13 14.03 -0.87
C SER A 502 2.52 14.46 -2.22
N LEU A 503 1.18 14.43 -2.30
CA LEU A 503 0.47 15.18 -3.33
C LEU A 503 0.73 16.70 -3.16
N LEU A 504 0.89 17.41 -4.27
CA LEU A 504 1.16 18.86 -4.32
C LEU A 504 -0.10 19.72 -4.40
N ASP A 505 -1.20 19.10 -4.83
CA ASP A 505 -2.54 19.64 -4.94
C ASP A 505 -3.58 18.51 -4.76
N SER A 506 -4.87 18.86 -4.84
CA SER A 506 -5.99 17.92 -4.83
C SER A 506 -6.84 18.13 -6.07
N LYS A 507 -7.05 17.06 -6.84
CA LYS A 507 -7.68 17.00 -8.15
C LYS A 507 -8.49 15.72 -8.27
N GLY A 508 -9.24 15.59 -9.36
CA GLY A 508 -9.81 14.32 -9.77
C GLY A 508 -10.05 14.25 -11.27
N TYR A 509 -10.28 13.02 -11.74
CA TYR A 509 -10.84 12.75 -13.06
C TYR A 509 -12.36 12.67 -12.97
N GLY A 510 -13.05 13.27 -13.94
CA GLY A 510 -14.51 13.24 -14.05
C GLY A 510 -14.93 13.05 -15.50
N ILE A 511 -16.13 12.49 -15.70
CA ILE A 511 -16.70 12.35 -17.04
C ILE A 511 -17.15 13.73 -17.50
N ALA A 512 -16.63 14.21 -18.62
CA ALA A 512 -17.04 15.48 -19.21
C ALA A 512 -18.25 15.27 -20.14
N MET A 513 -19.11 16.29 -20.20
CA MET A 513 -20.30 16.30 -21.04
C MET A 513 -20.63 17.72 -21.51
N LYS A 514 -21.47 17.81 -22.55
CA LYS A 514 -21.99 19.10 -23.05
C LYS A 514 -22.64 19.89 -21.92
N LYS A 515 -22.44 21.22 -21.93
CA LYS A 515 -22.89 22.10 -20.85
C LYS A 515 -24.41 22.14 -20.75
N ASN A 516 -24.93 22.11 -19.52
CA ASN A 516 -26.34 21.90 -19.18
C ASN A 516 -26.92 20.56 -19.67
N SER A 517 -26.08 19.51 -19.80
CA SER A 517 -26.55 18.16 -20.18
C SER A 517 -27.54 17.60 -19.13
N PRO A 518 -28.72 17.08 -19.56
CA PRO A 518 -29.71 16.51 -18.65
C PRO A 518 -29.19 15.24 -17.95
N TYR A 519 -28.17 14.58 -18.51
CA TYR A 519 -27.63 13.32 -17.99
C TYR A 519 -26.74 13.51 -16.76
N ARG A 520 -26.30 14.74 -16.45
CA ARG A 520 -25.36 15.04 -15.36
C ARG A 520 -25.80 14.48 -14.00
N GLN A 521 -27.08 14.64 -13.67
CA GLN A 521 -27.63 14.18 -12.39
C GLN A 521 -27.71 12.65 -12.31
N ALA A 522 -28.09 11.99 -13.41
CA ALA A 522 -28.15 10.54 -13.49
C ALA A 522 -26.75 9.89 -13.41
N MET A 523 -25.78 10.44 -14.15
CA MET A 523 -24.39 9.97 -14.11
C MET A 523 -23.75 10.20 -12.74
N ASN A 524 -24.00 11.33 -12.08
CA ASN A 524 -23.56 11.56 -10.70
C ASN A 524 -24.14 10.53 -9.72
N LEU A 525 -25.45 10.24 -9.80
CA LEU A 525 -26.10 9.27 -8.91
C LEU A 525 -25.59 7.84 -9.17
N GLY A 526 -25.45 7.44 -10.43
CA GLY A 526 -24.86 6.14 -10.79
C GLY A 526 -23.42 5.99 -10.31
N LEU A 527 -22.62 7.06 -10.43
CA LEU A 527 -21.24 7.06 -9.95
C LEU A 527 -21.13 7.00 -8.42
N LEU A 528 -21.99 7.74 -7.70
CA LEU A 528 -22.08 7.66 -6.23
C LEU A 528 -22.46 6.25 -5.77
N ASN A 529 -23.42 5.60 -6.42
CA ASN A 529 -23.78 4.21 -6.13
C ASN A 529 -22.59 3.24 -6.31
N LEU A 530 -21.79 3.39 -7.38
CA LEU A 530 -20.57 2.59 -7.60
C LEU A 530 -19.45 2.90 -6.59
N GLN A 531 -19.44 4.11 -6.02
CA GLN A 531 -18.51 4.51 -4.98
C GLN A 531 -18.91 3.96 -3.60
N GLU A 532 -20.21 4.03 -3.24
CA GLU A 532 -20.77 3.49 -2.00
C GLU A 532 -20.72 1.96 -1.96
N ALA A 533 -20.94 1.29 -3.10
CA ALA A 533 -20.76 -0.15 -3.25
C ALA A 533 -19.29 -0.60 -3.23
N GLY A 534 -18.33 0.33 -3.29
CA GLY A 534 -16.89 0.04 -3.32
C GLY A 534 -16.35 -0.43 -4.68
N THR A 535 -17.20 -0.67 -5.68
CA THR A 535 -16.84 -1.20 -7.01
C THR A 535 -15.77 -0.37 -7.72
N LEU A 536 -15.78 0.97 -7.58
CA LEU A 536 -14.72 1.83 -8.13
C LEU A 536 -13.31 1.48 -7.58
N ARG A 537 -13.24 1.13 -6.29
CA ARG A 537 -11.98 0.78 -5.60
C ARG A 537 -11.53 -0.64 -5.95
N GLU A 538 -12.47 -1.56 -6.14
CA GLU A 538 -12.20 -2.92 -6.61
C GLU A 538 -11.63 -2.91 -8.03
N MET A 539 -12.31 -2.23 -8.97
CA MET A 539 -11.79 -2.02 -10.33
C MET A 539 -10.41 -1.33 -10.30
N GLN A 540 -10.20 -0.32 -9.45
CA GLN A 540 -8.90 0.33 -9.34
C GLN A 540 -7.81 -0.65 -8.85
N HIS A 541 -8.11 -1.53 -7.89
CA HIS A 541 -7.18 -2.55 -7.44
C HIS A 541 -6.76 -3.47 -8.60
N THR A 542 -7.74 -4.04 -9.32
CA THR A 542 -7.49 -4.97 -10.42
C THR A 542 -6.72 -4.34 -11.58
N TRP A 543 -7.08 -3.13 -12.02
CA TRP A 543 -6.38 -2.47 -13.15
C TRP A 543 -4.97 -1.98 -12.77
N TRP A 544 -4.71 -1.61 -11.52
CA TRP A 544 -3.36 -1.18 -11.08
C TRP A 544 -2.45 -2.35 -10.70
N LYS A 545 -2.94 -3.29 -9.87
CA LYS A 545 -2.12 -4.29 -9.16
C LYS A 545 -2.21 -5.72 -9.70
N GLU A 546 -3.15 -6.04 -10.57
CA GLU A 546 -3.38 -7.43 -11.01
C GLU A 546 -3.22 -7.62 -12.53
N LYS A 547 -3.87 -6.77 -13.35
CA LYS A 547 -3.82 -6.86 -14.81
C LYS A 547 -2.52 -6.28 -15.39
N HIS A 548 -2.13 -6.73 -16.59
CA HIS A 548 -0.97 -6.23 -17.37
C HIS A 548 0.31 -6.02 -16.54
N GLY A 549 0.72 -7.01 -15.73
CA GLY A 549 1.97 -6.96 -14.97
C GLY A 549 1.97 -6.04 -13.74
N GLY A 550 0.81 -5.64 -13.22
CA GLY A 550 0.72 -5.03 -11.88
C GLY A 550 1.24 -5.96 -10.79
N GLY A 551 1.74 -5.40 -9.68
CA GLY A 551 2.29 -6.19 -8.58
C GLY A 551 3.61 -6.90 -8.89
N ALA A 552 4.23 -6.66 -10.06
CA ALA A 552 5.55 -7.20 -10.40
C ALA A 552 6.67 -6.55 -9.58
N CYS A 553 6.49 -5.29 -9.18
CA CYS A 553 7.42 -4.53 -8.36
C CYS A 553 7.00 -4.46 -6.89
N LYS A 554 6.49 -5.57 -6.34
CA LYS A 554 6.38 -5.71 -4.89
C LYS A 554 7.75 -5.49 -4.26
N VAL A 555 7.86 -4.45 -3.45
CA VAL A 555 8.83 -4.44 -2.36
C VAL A 555 8.25 -5.38 -1.32
N ASP A 556 8.98 -6.44 -0.99
CA ASP A 556 8.58 -7.35 0.07
C ASP A 556 8.72 -6.63 1.43
N GLU A 557 7.61 -5.99 1.85
CA GLU A 557 7.47 -5.40 3.19
C GLU A 557 7.15 -6.46 4.26
N GLU A 558 6.88 -7.70 3.84
CA GLU A 558 6.93 -8.86 4.74
C GLU A 558 8.33 -8.93 5.37
N HIS A 559 8.38 -9.17 6.68
CA HIS A 559 9.62 -9.09 7.46
C HIS A 559 10.48 -10.36 7.30
N GLU A 560 10.78 -10.75 6.05
CA GLU A 560 11.86 -11.69 5.78
C GLU A 560 13.19 -11.03 6.18
N SER A 561 13.77 -11.53 7.27
CA SER A 561 15.05 -11.07 7.78
C SER A 561 16.17 -11.56 6.87
N GLU A 562 16.48 -10.78 5.82
CA GLU A 562 17.59 -11.04 4.90
C GLU A 562 18.88 -11.45 5.62
N GLU A 563 19.53 -12.49 5.09
CA GLU A 563 20.76 -13.03 5.66
C GLU A 563 21.90 -11.99 5.61
N LEU A 564 22.68 -11.92 6.69
CA LEU A 564 23.80 -10.98 6.81
C LEU A 564 24.96 -11.38 5.87
N ASN A 565 24.91 -10.86 4.65
CA ASN A 565 25.90 -11.07 3.60
C ASN A 565 27.35 -10.83 4.05
N MET A 566 28.29 -11.60 3.48
CA MET A 566 29.73 -11.52 3.75
C MET A 566 30.32 -10.11 3.57
N SER A 567 29.76 -9.30 2.67
CA SER A 567 30.10 -7.89 2.47
C SER A 567 30.03 -7.06 3.75
N ASN A 568 29.07 -7.36 4.64
CA ASN A 568 28.87 -6.64 5.90
C ASN A 568 29.99 -6.92 6.92
N PHE A 569 30.70 -8.04 6.79
CA PHE A 569 31.79 -8.46 7.67
C PHE A 569 33.19 -8.23 7.09
N LEU A 570 33.30 -7.72 5.85
CA LEU A 570 34.57 -7.54 5.13
C LEU A 570 35.63 -6.77 5.94
N GLY A 571 35.22 -5.72 6.68
CA GLY A 571 36.12 -4.95 7.53
C GLY A 571 36.69 -5.73 8.73
N LEU A 572 35.94 -6.69 9.29
CA LEU A 572 36.44 -7.52 10.39
C LEU A 572 37.49 -8.52 9.89
N TRP A 573 37.26 -9.13 8.72
CA TRP A 573 38.24 -9.98 8.06
C TRP A 573 39.54 -9.22 7.74
N LEU A 574 39.45 -7.98 7.26
CA LEU A 574 40.60 -7.12 7.03
C LEU A 574 41.41 -6.86 8.31
N VAL A 575 40.73 -6.51 9.41
CA VAL A 575 41.37 -6.26 10.71
C VAL A 575 42.05 -7.52 11.25
N LEU A 576 41.41 -8.69 11.13
CA LEU A 576 42.00 -9.97 11.54
C LEU A 576 43.29 -10.28 10.77
N VAL A 577 43.26 -10.22 9.44
CA VAL A 577 44.43 -10.51 8.59
C VAL A 577 45.59 -9.53 8.87
N VAL A 578 45.30 -8.24 8.96
CA VAL A 578 46.32 -7.21 9.26
C VAL A 578 46.89 -7.38 10.66
N GLY A 579 46.05 -7.68 11.66
CA GLY A 579 46.48 -7.95 13.04
C GLY A 579 47.39 -9.17 13.16
N SER A 580 47.01 -10.29 12.54
CA SER A 580 47.83 -11.51 12.50
C SER A 580 49.16 -11.29 11.78
N ALA A 581 49.15 -10.59 10.64
CA ALA A 581 50.37 -10.26 9.91
C ALA A 581 51.31 -9.35 10.72
N LEU A 582 50.77 -8.34 11.42
CA LEU A 582 51.54 -7.48 12.31
C LEU A 582 52.15 -8.27 13.49
N GLY A 583 51.42 -9.22 14.07
CA GLY A 583 51.93 -10.12 15.11
C GLY A 583 53.11 -10.96 14.65
N ILE A 584 53.04 -11.53 13.44
CA ILE A 584 54.15 -12.27 12.81
C ILE A 584 55.36 -11.34 12.59
N VAL A 585 55.15 -10.15 12.03
CA VAL A 585 56.23 -9.17 11.81
C VAL A 585 56.90 -8.75 13.12
N LEU A 586 56.14 -8.47 14.17
CA LEU A 586 56.68 -8.14 15.49
C LEU A 586 57.49 -9.29 16.11
N SER A 587 56.99 -10.54 15.96
CA SER A 587 57.72 -11.74 16.40
C SER A 587 59.05 -11.91 15.64
N CYS A 588 59.05 -11.74 14.31
CA CYS A 588 60.28 -11.77 13.51
C CYS A 588 61.26 -10.64 13.91
N CYS A 589 60.75 -9.46 14.25
CA CYS A 589 61.56 -8.33 14.72
C CYS A 589 62.21 -8.59 16.08
N ASP A 590 61.50 -9.15 17.07
CA ASP A 590 62.12 -9.51 18.35
C ASP A 590 63.08 -10.71 18.20
N LEU A 591 62.76 -11.70 17.36
CA LEU A 591 63.68 -12.79 17.04
C LEU A 591 65.00 -12.27 16.44
N ALA A 592 64.91 -11.30 15.52
CA ALA A 592 66.06 -10.61 14.95
C ALA A 592 66.81 -9.76 16.00
N TRP A 593 66.10 -9.06 16.89
CA TRP A 593 66.72 -8.24 17.94
C TRP A 593 67.39 -9.09 19.03
N ALA A 594 66.81 -10.22 19.40
CA ALA A 594 67.41 -11.22 20.28
C ALA A 594 68.66 -11.84 19.64
N ALA A 595 68.58 -12.28 18.38
CA ALA A 595 69.73 -12.79 17.64
C ALA A 595 70.85 -11.74 17.50
N ALA A 596 70.52 -10.47 17.24
CA ALA A 596 71.48 -9.37 17.17
C ALA A 596 72.14 -9.05 18.54
N ARG A 597 71.37 -9.10 19.64
CA ARG A 597 71.90 -8.95 21.00
C ARG A 597 72.86 -10.08 21.37
N ARG A 598 72.49 -11.34 21.11
CA ARG A 598 73.38 -12.50 21.38
C ARG A 598 74.61 -12.51 20.47
N ALA A 599 74.47 -12.16 19.18
CA ALA A 599 75.61 -12.02 18.27
C ALA A 599 76.66 -11.02 18.77
N ARG A 600 76.23 -9.87 19.32
CA ARG A 600 77.13 -8.88 19.95
C ARG A 600 77.79 -9.41 21.23
N ALA A 601 77.06 -10.17 22.06
CA ALA A 601 77.60 -10.75 23.29
C ALA A 601 78.56 -11.95 23.04
N SER A 602 78.38 -12.68 21.94
CA SER A 602 79.12 -13.92 21.64
C SER A 602 80.12 -13.82 20.49
N GLY A 603 80.29 -12.63 19.89
CA GLY A 603 81.28 -12.37 18.82
C GLY A 603 81.03 -13.09 17.49
N ARG A 604 79.88 -13.73 17.30
CA ARG A 604 79.54 -14.53 16.11
C ARG A 604 78.68 -13.76 15.10
N ARG A 605 78.69 -14.20 13.84
CA ARG A 605 77.93 -13.57 12.75
C ARG A 605 76.42 -13.69 12.97
N PHE A 606 75.71 -12.57 12.92
CA PHE A 606 74.24 -12.45 13.10
C PHE A 606 73.43 -13.53 12.38
N HIS A 607 73.67 -13.74 11.09
CA HIS A 607 72.90 -14.68 10.27
C HIS A 607 72.91 -16.13 10.78
N VAL A 608 73.98 -16.57 11.45
CA VAL A 608 74.08 -17.94 11.97
C VAL A 608 73.08 -18.13 13.10
N HIS A 609 73.11 -17.26 14.12
CA HIS A 609 72.18 -17.33 15.24
C HIS A 609 70.72 -17.09 14.84
N PHE A 610 70.47 -16.23 13.85
CA PHE A 610 69.10 -16.04 13.34
C PHE A 610 68.56 -17.32 12.65
N TRP A 611 69.39 -18.01 11.85
CA TRP A 611 68.98 -19.26 11.21
C TRP A 611 68.89 -20.45 12.19
N GLU A 612 69.77 -20.53 13.18
CA GLU A 612 69.69 -21.52 14.27
C GLU A 612 68.37 -21.39 15.05
N GLU A 613 68.00 -20.15 15.41
CA GLU A 613 66.76 -19.84 16.12
C GLU A 613 65.51 -20.08 15.25
N LEU A 614 65.51 -19.64 13.99
CA LEU A 614 64.39 -19.89 13.07
C LEU A 614 64.18 -21.39 12.84
N ARG A 615 65.26 -22.18 12.74
CA ARG A 615 65.22 -23.65 12.63
C ARG A 615 64.88 -24.37 13.94
N PHE A 616 64.85 -23.66 15.07
CA PHE A 616 64.25 -24.14 16.32
C PHE A 616 62.74 -23.88 16.33
N VAL A 617 62.29 -22.69 15.90
CA VAL A 617 60.86 -22.34 15.81
C VAL A 617 60.07 -23.31 14.91
N PHE A 618 60.67 -23.82 13.83
CA PHE A 618 60.07 -24.84 12.96
C PHE A 618 60.23 -26.31 13.45
N ARG A 619 60.66 -26.55 14.70
CA ARG A 619 60.65 -27.89 15.32
C ARG A 619 59.54 -28.01 16.36
N PHE A 620 58.40 -28.54 15.91
CA PHE A 620 57.18 -28.70 16.71
C PHE A 620 57.29 -29.68 17.89
N GLU A 621 58.37 -30.47 17.98
CA GLU A 621 58.58 -31.53 18.97
C GLU A 621 59.22 -31.05 20.29
N GLN A 622 59.78 -29.83 20.35
CA GLN A 622 60.56 -29.37 21.50
C GLN A 622 60.08 -28.02 22.07
N SER A 623 59.30 -28.09 23.15
CA SER A 623 58.79 -26.93 23.88
C SER A 623 59.78 -26.31 24.88
N VAL A 624 60.87 -27.01 25.21
CA VAL A 624 61.86 -26.57 26.21
C VAL A 624 63.11 -26.02 25.52
N LYS A 625 63.50 -24.78 25.86
CA LYS A 625 64.66 -24.10 25.28
C LYS A 625 65.81 -24.00 26.28
N PRO A 626 67.01 -24.53 25.98
CA PRO A 626 68.16 -24.39 26.86
C PRO A 626 68.64 -22.92 26.93
N LEU A 627 68.96 -22.45 28.13
CA LEU A 627 69.31 -21.04 28.39
C LEU A 627 70.70 -20.64 27.87
N GLN A 628 71.65 -21.57 27.78
CA GLN A 628 72.97 -21.36 27.19
C GLN A 628 73.46 -22.64 26.48
N GLY A 629 74.22 -22.44 25.39
CA GLY A 629 74.80 -23.52 24.57
C GLY A 629 74.25 -23.57 23.13
N PRO A 630 74.98 -24.14 22.17
CA PRO A 630 74.44 -24.46 20.86
C PRO A 630 73.46 -25.64 20.94
N LEU A 631 72.57 -25.78 19.95
CA LEU A 631 71.63 -26.90 19.84
C LEU A 631 72.35 -28.21 19.45
N SER A 632 73.07 -28.82 20.40
CA SER A 632 73.85 -30.05 20.21
C SER A 632 72.96 -31.30 20.14
N GLY A 633 72.31 -31.50 18.99
CA GLY A 633 71.61 -32.74 18.65
C GLY A 633 72.42 -33.62 17.70
N THR A 634 73.30 -34.46 18.25
CA THR A 634 74.03 -35.52 17.52
C THR A 634 74.13 -36.77 18.39
N PRO A 635 73.30 -37.81 18.15
CA PRO A 635 73.51 -39.12 18.74
C PRO A 635 74.67 -39.89 18.06
N SER A 636 75.03 -41.02 18.68
CA SER A 636 75.92 -42.10 18.19
C SER A 636 77.37 -41.78 17.79
N SER A 637 78.30 -42.07 18.71
CA SER A 637 79.60 -42.71 18.36
C SER A 637 80.20 -43.57 19.50
N SER A 638 79.36 -44.26 20.28
CA SER A 638 79.78 -45.14 21.39
C SER A 638 79.03 -46.47 21.40
N ALA A 639 79.11 -47.21 20.29
CA ALA A 639 78.56 -48.57 20.16
C ALA A 639 79.56 -49.46 19.42
N ARG A 640 80.56 -49.99 20.16
CA ARG A 640 81.52 -50.97 19.63
C ARG A 640 82.15 -51.85 20.72
N SER A 641 81.30 -52.47 21.53
CA SER A 641 81.62 -53.62 22.39
C SER A 641 80.37 -54.51 22.49
N GLU A 642 80.50 -55.67 23.13
CA GLU A 642 79.42 -56.66 23.39
C GLU A 642 78.53 -57.04 22.19
N ALA A 643 79.11 -57.81 21.27
CA ALA A 643 78.37 -58.87 20.58
C ALA A 643 78.80 -60.22 21.20
N ALA A 644 78.20 -60.58 22.33
CA ALA A 644 78.36 -61.87 23.00
C ALA A 644 77.19 -62.15 23.96
N GLU A 645 76.97 -63.43 24.27
CA GLU A 645 75.94 -64.00 25.14
C GLU A 645 75.87 -63.31 26.54
N ALA A 646 74.75 -63.33 27.28
CA ALA A 646 73.71 -64.36 27.28
C ALA A 646 72.29 -63.91 27.67
N GLU A 647 71.38 -64.83 27.37
CA GLU A 647 69.98 -64.96 27.78
C GLU A 647 69.71 -64.67 29.26
N ALA A 648 68.77 -63.76 29.55
CA ALA A 648 67.92 -63.80 30.75
C ALA A 648 66.66 -62.91 30.57
N GLU A 649 65.48 -63.49 30.86
CA GLU A 649 64.21 -62.81 31.21
C GLU A 649 63.60 -61.81 30.19
N THR A 650 62.90 -62.39 29.21
CA THR A 650 61.66 -61.92 28.54
C THR A 650 61.01 -60.63 29.08
N GLU A 651 60.89 -59.56 28.28
CA GLU A 651 59.89 -59.32 27.21
C GLU A 651 58.51 -58.83 27.68
N ALA A 652 58.38 -57.50 27.69
CA ALA A 652 57.18 -56.69 27.44
C ALA A 652 57.68 -55.25 27.15
N GLU A 653 57.19 -54.45 26.19
CA GLU A 653 56.07 -54.57 25.25
C GLU A 653 56.53 -54.04 23.87
N THR A 654 55.84 -54.39 22.77
CA THR A 654 55.25 -53.44 21.79
C THR A 654 54.91 -54.12 20.45
N GLU A 655 53.64 -54.00 20.04
CA GLU A 655 53.10 -53.83 18.67
C GLU A 655 51.56 -53.90 18.79
N ALA A 656 50.74 -53.43 17.86
CA ALA A 656 50.80 -52.26 16.99
C ALA A 656 49.40 -52.09 16.34
N GLU A 657 49.25 -50.99 15.60
CA GLU A 657 48.04 -50.46 14.97
C GLU A 657 47.27 -51.43 14.02
N ALA A 658 45.95 -51.15 13.91
CA ALA A 658 45.09 -51.42 12.73
C ALA A 658 44.72 -52.90 12.42
N GLU A 659 43.72 -53.23 11.58
CA GLU A 659 42.79 -52.42 10.75
C GLU A 659 41.30 -52.68 11.10
N ALA A 660 40.38 -52.07 10.34
CA ALA A 660 38.92 -52.18 10.52
C ALA A 660 38.31 -53.40 9.80
N GLY A 661 37.07 -53.81 10.15
CA GLY A 661 36.26 -54.59 9.19
C GLY A 661 35.17 -55.58 9.64
N ALA A 662 34.17 -55.13 10.42
CA ALA A 662 32.77 -55.62 10.40
C ALA A 662 32.35 -56.99 11.02
N GLU A 663 31.03 -57.03 11.30
CA GLU A 663 30.08 -58.13 11.61
C GLU A 663 30.03 -58.86 12.99
N ALA A 664 28.86 -58.66 13.64
CA ALA A 664 28.02 -59.61 14.42
C ALA A 664 28.33 -60.05 15.88
N GLU A 665 27.52 -59.50 16.78
CA GLU A 665 26.79 -60.09 17.94
C GLU A 665 27.43 -61.03 19.00
N GLU A 666 27.32 -60.58 20.28
CA GLU A 666 26.98 -61.34 21.51
C GLU A 666 27.90 -62.47 22.08
N PRO A 667 27.81 -62.82 23.39
CA PRO A 667 27.70 -61.93 24.56
C PRO A 667 28.54 -62.39 25.80
N ALA A 668 28.33 -61.71 26.94
CA ALA A 668 28.40 -62.20 28.34
C ALA A 668 29.56 -61.78 29.30
N GLU A 669 29.11 -61.36 30.50
CA GLU A 669 29.80 -61.17 31.81
C GLU A 669 30.28 -62.53 32.44
N PRO A 670 30.87 -62.65 33.68
CA PRO A 670 30.99 -61.67 34.79
C PRO A 670 32.29 -61.61 35.68
N ARG A 671 32.45 -60.49 36.41
CA ARG A 671 32.89 -60.33 37.85
C ARG A 671 34.18 -60.99 38.43
N GLY A 672 35.12 -60.15 38.94
CA GLY A 672 35.02 -59.58 40.30
C GLY A 672 36.05 -59.92 41.44
N ARG A 673 36.38 -58.88 42.25
CA ARG A 673 36.81 -58.87 43.71
C ARG A 673 38.14 -59.54 44.14
N SER A 674 38.85 -59.14 45.23
CA SER A 674 38.83 -57.91 46.09
C SER A 674 39.91 -57.89 47.21
N GLY A 675 40.46 -56.70 47.55
CA GLY A 675 40.96 -56.35 48.92
C GLY A 675 42.35 -56.85 49.37
N SER A 676 42.97 -56.37 50.47
CA SER A 676 42.63 -55.20 51.34
C SER A 676 43.72 -54.79 52.36
N GLY A 677 43.86 -53.49 52.64
CA GLY A 677 44.23 -52.92 53.97
C GLY A 677 45.71 -52.85 54.39
N ALA A 678 46.12 -52.14 55.47
CA ALA A 678 45.45 -51.10 56.29
C ALA A 678 46.43 -50.50 57.35
N ARG A 679 46.22 -49.38 58.07
CA ARG A 679 45.54 -48.07 57.85
C ARG A 679 45.64 -47.19 59.14
N ARG A 680 46.58 -46.24 59.24
CA ARG A 680 46.79 -45.26 60.35
C ARG A 680 47.49 -43.99 59.80
N ARG A 681 47.65 -42.81 60.42
CA ARG A 681 46.99 -41.90 61.42
C ARG A 681 47.90 -40.62 61.39
N ARG A 682 47.55 -39.35 61.65
CA ARG A 682 46.39 -38.52 62.06
C ARG A 682 46.79 -37.06 61.67
N SER A 683 45.97 -36.01 61.52
CA SER A 683 44.55 -35.78 61.15
C SER A 683 44.26 -34.27 61.17
N SER A 684 43.08 -33.84 60.67
CA SER A 684 42.34 -32.58 60.96
C SER A 684 42.97 -31.23 60.52
N MET A 685 42.27 -30.29 59.85
CA MET A 685 40.82 -30.10 59.66
C MET A 685 40.46 -29.57 58.26
N HIS A 686 39.37 -30.07 57.66
CA HIS A 686 38.54 -29.27 56.72
C HIS A 686 37.11 -29.81 56.59
N ALA A 687 36.14 -28.90 56.76
CA ALA A 687 34.72 -28.96 56.43
C ALA A 687 34.19 -27.52 56.58
N ALA A 688 33.19 -27.02 55.85
CA ALA A 688 32.25 -27.65 54.92
C ALA A 688 32.34 -26.92 53.54
N SER A 689 31.53 -27.12 52.49
CA SER A 689 30.10 -27.50 52.44
C SER A 689 29.73 -28.17 51.10
N LEU A 690 28.99 -29.28 51.17
CA LEU A 690 28.13 -29.76 50.07
C LEU A 690 27.15 -30.82 50.57
N ARG A 691 25.83 -30.58 50.42
CA ARG A 691 24.76 -31.60 50.30
C ARG A 691 23.37 -30.95 50.27
N LEU A 692 22.60 -31.23 49.22
CA LEU A 692 21.22 -31.71 49.33
C LEU A 692 20.73 -32.28 47.98
N ALA A 693 19.67 -33.11 48.05
CA ALA A 693 18.96 -33.78 46.95
C ALA A 693 19.72 -34.83 46.11
N ARG A 694 18.97 -35.88 45.71
CA ARG A 694 19.31 -36.99 44.82
C ARG A 694 18.01 -37.67 44.40
N HIS A 695 17.91 -38.17 43.16
CA HIS A 695 16.68 -38.72 42.53
C HIS A 695 15.60 -37.63 42.26
N THR A 696 14.72 -37.75 41.26
CA THR A 696 14.38 -38.88 40.36
C THR A 696 14.33 -38.47 38.89
N ASN A 697 14.73 -39.36 37.97
CA ASN A 697 14.12 -39.41 36.63
C ASN A 697 12.82 -40.22 36.71
N ARG A 698 11.79 -39.81 35.97
CA ARG A 698 10.62 -40.63 35.65
C ARG A 698 9.95 -40.14 34.37
N ASP A 699 9.41 -41.09 33.61
CA ASP A 699 8.77 -40.91 32.32
C ASP A 699 7.45 -40.11 32.40
N SER A 700 7.20 -39.29 31.38
CA SER A 700 5.91 -38.62 31.16
C SER A 700 5.24 -39.16 29.90
N ALA A 701 4.62 -40.34 30.01
CA ALA A 701 3.64 -40.79 29.02
C ALA A 701 2.39 -39.90 29.07
N THR A 702 1.78 -39.63 27.92
CA THR A 702 0.43 -39.04 27.85
C THR A 702 -0.61 -40.00 28.45
N PRO A 703 -1.66 -39.48 29.08
CA PRO A 703 -2.96 -39.58 28.43
C PRO A 703 -3.86 -38.35 28.61
N ALA A 704 -5.03 -38.42 27.96
CA ALA A 704 -6.16 -37.50 28.08
C ALA A 704 -6.80 -37.53 29.51
N ARG A 705 -7.85 -36.78 29.89
CA ARG A 705 -8.95 -36.22 29.08
C ARG A 705 -9.79 -35.24 29.91
N ARG A 706 -10.20 -34.10 29.35
CA ARG A 706 -11.57 -33.55 29.50
C ARG A 706 -11.84 -32.44 28.50
#